data_AF-A0A926G6T1-F1
#
_entry.id   AF-A0A926G6T1-F1
#
_cell.length_a   1.000
_cell.length_b   1.000
_cell.length_c   1.000
_cell.angle_alpha   90.00
_cell.angle_beta   90.00
_cell.angle_gamma   90.00
#
_symmetry.space_group_name_H-M   'P 1'
#
loop_
_entity.id
_entity.type
_entity.pdbx_description
1 polymer ?
#
loop_
_entity_poly.entity_id
_entity_poly.type
_entity_poly.pdbx_seq_one_letter_code
_entity_poly.pdbx_strand_id
1 'polypeptide(L)'
;MDLPLVLAGPILRRVDPGLVAVWMAFSEPADLELRVWEGRVAHDTTNPVFVSSNDAPDPSAAPPRPGAEAVRMGEHLHLAMVTARIPPASGKSFLPDRLYSYDVLITAEGETRGLGELGMLETHLVSGVEVPPLGYADRMLPSFALPPSELDHLRIAYGSCRRPSYDDGDALAWMDELLESSVGDPRSRPHQLFLGGDQIYADDVATLMMWRVAELGVELIGRDDATDLPIERVKVGQVQTLRVPTQPPDPDKPNGSYRAELEDETTEAGDLPAGGTNFMVGRRLELTQRSAQFTSSDGDNHLISFGEFAALYLMVWSPACWGEVVPNARVATENDDPSTRPQLRWLDTLSEAQRIIYELEFAYPDRIPEHLSLPPLPKKPEEMTDEEKKAEAKKQRGRRHSHAVHRDFLLGLGRVQRVLANVPTYMILDDHDLTDDFFISPLWRRRVLGSVLGQVILTNGMLAYALFQDWGNDPRRYDQATDAAHPDLGGQLPGDLLVRAPSYFAAGQKVGPDPGTFTSLARMFGHQLDNTPDPDGRFPAVRPALTWHFSIDGPKHQVVAFDNRTRRSYASEVGPPGNVSPEALVDQLPPPPLAAGREVLIVVAPLQVIGPGVLDEIVSPAIYRIFDMAKAGKLANDQVSGSRRMPGTNPDALETWALEPLAFEHLLKRLAEFQRVVLLSGDVHNSTGNVMRYWRGADARPACLAQFTSSGFKNVMPVYLRALDSSAMLLQELLRARLGVERFGWDRPAEDLVLLPEGRSVDDLVAVTRSKLQRSPVLLPAHGWLDDNEPGSAERPELTTRLNPAKPPDWRWQVEPLLDDRPDSDRPTPIRARQIDDAAVEAQLGGDPDQVFAALQAIAARHQSALDRMRNARQMMFRSNFGICRFTTEPDGAVDGINAISAIHEVYTRADDPESRLPVLAPYMVQTAPLGPVDDPPPERLRVAAIEPLPVPPPQ
;
A
#
# COMPACT_ATOMS: atom_id res chain seq x y z
N MET A 1 4.87 6.53 30.58
CA MET A 1 6.18 5.97 30.19
C MET A 1 7.11 7.15 30.02
N ASP A 2 8.42 6.97 30.25
CA ASP A 2 9.36 8.04 29.90
C ASP A 2 9.64 7.93 28.40
N LEU A 3 8.96 8.77 27.60
CA LEU A 3 9.17 8.82 26.15
C LEU A 3 10.53 9.47 25.84
N PRO A 4 11.31 8.92 24.89
CA PRO A 4 12.54 9.57 24.46
C PRO A 4 12.23 10.83 23.64
N LEU A 5 13.17 11.79 23.66
CA LEU A 5 13.05 13.04 22.89
C LEU A 5 12.70 12.78 21.42
N VAL A 6 13.39 11.83 20.77
CA VAL A 6 13.11 11.44 19.38
C VAL A 6 12.25 10.18 19.37
N LEU A 7 11.01 10.33 18.91
CA LEU A 7 10.05 9.23 18.77
C LEU A 7 10.27 8.44 17.48
N ALA A 8 10.54 9.14 16.37
CA ALA A 8 10.85 8.53 15.08
C ALA A 8 11.63 9.49 14.17
N GLY A 9 12.32 8.91 13.19
CA GLY A 9 13.20 9.62 12.25
C GLY A 9 14.69 9.46 12.57
N PRO A 10 15.58 10.13 11.83
CA PRO A 10 15.27 10.95 10.65
C PRO A 10 14.78 10.10 9.47
N ILE A 11 13.73 10.56 8.78
CA ILE A 11 13.30 10.01 7.50
C ILE A 11 13.65 11.02 6.40
N LEU A 12 14.52 10.63 5.48
CA LEU A 12 14.85 11.43 4.30
C LEU A 12 13.68 11.39 3.32
N ARG A 13 13.10 12.55 3.06
CA ARG A 13 11.91 12.72 2.22
C ARG A 13 12.32 13.22 0.85
N ARG A 14 11.66 14.28 0.35
CA ARG A 14 11.95 14.84 -0.97
C ARG A 14 13.39 15.35 -1.07
N VAL A 15 14.09 14.85 -2.08
CA VAL A 15 15.37 15.38 -2.55
C VAL A 15 15.24 15.73 -4.03
N ASP A 16 15.59 16.96 -4.38
CA ASP A 16 15.68 17.46 -5.75
C ASP A 16 16.84 18.47 -5.87
N PRO A 17 17.19 18.97 -7.07
CA PRO A 17 18.35 19.84 -7.25
C PRO A 17 18.38 21.10 -6.37
N GLY A 18 17.24 21.52 -5.81
CA GLY A 18 17.13 22.72 -4.98
C GLY A 18 16.63 22.49 -3.55
N LEU A 19 16.36 21.25 -3.13
CA LEU A 19 15.76 20.95 -1.82
C LEU A 19 16.18 19.59 -1.31
N VAL A 20 16.48 19.54 0.00
CA VAL A 20 16.51 18.32 0.80
C VAL A 20 15.54 18.49 1.96
N ALA A 21 14.73 17.47 2.25
CA ALA A 21 13.74 17.47 3.32
C ALA A 21 13.91 16.26 4.24
N VAL A 22 13.81 16.48 5.56
CA VAL A 22 13.90 15.43 6.57
C VAL A 22 12.72 15.54 7.53
N TRP A 23 12.00 14.43 7.73
CA TRP A 23 10.89 14.32 8.68
C TRP A 23 11.36 13.70 10.00
N MET A 24 10.87 14.22 11.12
CA MET A 24 11.12 13.70 12.48
C MET A 24 9.92 13.90 13.40
N ALA A 25 9.83 13.08 14.44
CA ALA A 25 8.82 13.20 15.50
C ALA A 25 9.46 13.23 16.89
N PHE A 26 8.92 14.07 17.78
CA PHE A 26 9.47 14.34 19.10
C PHE A 26 8.43 14.27 20.21
N SER A 27 8.87 13.91 21.42
CA SER A 27 8.04 13.93 22.64
C SER A 27 7.87 15.34 23.21
N GLU A 28 8.69 16.29 22.80
CA GLU A 28 8.77 17.65 23.34
C GLU A 28 8.86 18.68 22.20
N PRO A 29 8.54 19.97 22.46
CA PRO A 29 8.81 21.04 21.51
C PRO A 29 10.30 21.06 21.12
N ALA A 30 10.56 21.15 19.82
CA ALA A 30 11.91 21.11 19.28
C ALA A 30 12.07 22.06 18.10
N ASP A 31 13.22 22.74 18.05
CA ASP A 31 13.68 23.51 16.89
C ASP A 31 14.77 22.75 16.13
N LEU A 32 14.71 22.77 14.80
CA LEU A 32 15.56 21.97 13.92
C LEU A 32 16.40 22.86 12.99
N GLU A 33 17.66 22.49 12.82
CA GLU A 33 18.52 22.96 11.73
C GLU A 33 19.03 21.77 10.92
N LEU A 34 18.77 21.76 9.62
CA LEU A 34 19.32 20.78 8.69
C LEU A 34 20.60 21.33 8.04
N ARG A 35 21.71 20.62 8.20
CA ARG A 35 22.98 20.94 7.53
C ARG A 35 23.34 19.83 6.56
N VAL A 36 23.78 20.19 5.36
CA VAL A 36 24.17 19.25 4.31
C VAL A 36 25.60 19.52 3.87
N TRP A 37 26.38 18.47 3.62
CA TRP A 37 27.74 18.49 3.11
C TRP A 37 27.83 17.72 1.80
N GLU A 38 28.78 18.11 0.95
CA GLU A 38 29.15 17.32 -0.22
C GLU A 38 30.07 16.16 0.17
N GLY A 39 29.81 14.99 -0.41
CA GLY A 39 30.50 13.74 -0.10
C GLY A 39 29.95 13.04 1.14
N ARG A 40 30.53 11.89 1.45
CA ARG A 40 30.22 11.10 2.65
C ARG A 40 31.16 11.52 3.77
N VAL A 41 30.63 12.11 4.84
CA VAL A 41 31.43 12.74 5.92
C VAL A 41 31.04 12.24 7.30
N ALA A 42 31.94 12.38 8.27
CA ALA A 42 31.66 12.16 9.68
C ALA A 42 31.02 13.40 10.33
N HIS A 43 30.31 13.21 11.45
CA HIS A 43 29.64 14.31 12.18
C HIS A 43 30.59 15.41 12.67
N ASP A 44 31.85 15.09 12.95
CA ASP A 44 32.87 16.03 13.40
C ASP A 44 33.73 16.58 12.24
N THR A 45 33.22 16.49 11.02
CA THR A 45 33.92 16.99 9.83
C THR A 45 34.21 18.48 9.92
N THR A 46 35.38 18.88 9.40
CA THR A 46 35.74 20.28 9.20
C THR A 46 35.40 20.77 7.79
N ASN A 47 34.75 19.93 6.97
CA ASN A 47 34.32 20.33 5.63
C ASN A 47 33.29 21.47 5.72
N PRO A 48 33.33 22.44 4.81
CA PRO A 48 32.34 23.51 4.79
C PRO A 48 30.94 22.93 4.53
N VAL A 49 29.96 23.45 5.26
CA VAL A 49 28.54 23.16 5.01
C VAL A 49 28.20 23.62 3.59
N PHE A 50 27.59 22.74 2.80
CA PHE A 50 27.18 23.01 1.42
C PHE A 50 25.94 23.90 1.37
N VAL A 51 24.93 23.54 2.17
CA VAL A 51 23.69 24.30 2.42
C VAL A 51 23.17 24.01 3.83
N SER A 52 22.58 25.01 4.47
CA SER A 52 21.83 24.89 5.73
C SER A 52 20.38 25.35 5.56
N SER A 53 19.46 24.81 6.35
CA SER A 53 18.10 25.36 6.47
C SER A 53 18.07 26.80 7.02
N ASN A 54 19.15 27.24 7.66
CA ASN A 54 19.32 28.61 8.15
C ASN A 54 19.93 29.57 7.11
N ASP A 55 20.28 29.08 5.92
CA ASP A 55 20.71 29.95 4.83
C ASP A 55 19.58 30.92 4.42
N ALA A 56 19.95 32.12 3.97
CA ALA A 56 18.97 33.14 3.59
C ALA A 56 18.00 32.58 2.53
N PRO A 57 16.67 32.66 2.77
CA PRO A 57 15.69 32.13 1.82
C PRO A 57 15.74 32.92 0.51
N ASP A 58 15.24 32.31 -0.55
CA ASP A 58 15.02 33.03 -1.81
C ASP A 58 14.02 34.18 -1.56
N PRO A 59 14.40 35.45 -1.77
CA PRO A 59 13.51 36.59 -1.53
C PRO A 59 12.31 36.62 -2.48
N SER A 60 12.32 35.82 -3.56
CA SER A 60 11.21 35.67 -4.50
C SER A 60 10.30 34.46 -4.22
N ALA A 61 10.71 33.55 -3.34
CA ALA A 61 9.86 32.45 -2.90
C ALA A 61 8.90 32.94 -1.80
N ALA A 62 7.72 32.31 -1.70
CA ALA A 62 6.91 32.45 -0.49
C ALA A 62 7.81 32.08 0.71
N PRO A 63 7.81 32.88 1.80
CA PRO A 63 8.62 32.54 2.96
C PRO A 63 8.22 31.12 3.36
N PRO A 64 9.18 30.17 3.42
CA PRO A 64 8.84 28.83 3.84
C PRO A 64 8.17 28.95 5.21
N ARG A 65 7.19 28.10 5.49
CA ARG A 65 6.88 27.90 6.91
C ARG A 65 8.18 27.53 7.61
N PRO A 66 8.50 28.13 8.75
CA PRO A 66 9.72 27.81 9.45
C PRO A 66 9.65 26.33 9.87
N GLY A 67 10.23 25.44 9.06
CA GLY A 67 10.44 24.03 9.39
C GLY A 67 11.54 23.83 10.44
N ALA A 68 11.95 24.92 11.09
CA ALA A 68 12.72 24.86 12.32
C ALA A 68 11.81 24.36 13.46
N GLU A 69 10.62 24.90 13.65
CA GLU A 69 9.78 24.53 14.80
C GLU A 69 8.91 23.31 14.52
N ALA A 70 8.92 22.34 15.43
CA ALA A 70 8.05 21.17 15.37
C ALA A 70 6.58 21.55 15.66
N VAL A 71 5.67 21.07 14.81
CA VAL A 71 4.21 21.26 14.92
C VAL A 71 3.68 20.38 16.06
N ARG A 72 3.19 21.00 17.13
CA ARG A 72 2.54 20.29 18.24
C ARG A 72 1.23 19.63 17.80
N MET A 73 1.07 18.35 18.11
CA MET A 73 -0.13 17.55 17.84
C MET A 73 -0.72 16.90 19.09
N GLY A 74 -0.01 16.95 20.21
CA GLY A 74 -0.42 16.42 21.50
C GLY A 74 0.50 16.93 22.59
N GLU A 75 0.27 16.52 23.84
CA GLU A 75 1.17 16.83 24.95
C GLU A 75 2.59 16.28 24.71
N HIS A 76 2.69 15.08 24.16
CA HIS A 76 3.95 14.40 23.90
C HIS A 76 4.13 14.01 22.42
N LEU A 77 3.59 14.81 21.50
CA LEU A 77 3.71 14.58 20.07
C LEU A 77 3.94 15.89 19.32
N HIS A 78 5.13 16.04 18.76
CA HIS A 78 5.55 17.19 17.96
C HIS A 78 6.18 16.68 16.66
N LEU A 79 5.74 17.18 15.51
CA LEU A 79 6.14 16.68 14.19
C LEU A 79 6.86 17.76 13.40
N ALA A 80 7.99 17.44 12.78
CA ALA A 80 8.79 18.39 12.02
C ALA A 80 9.10 17.89 10.60
N MET A 81 9.13 18.85 9.66
CA MET A 81 9.68 18.70 8.32
C MET A 81 10.69 19.81 8.08
N VAL A 82 11.96 19.54 8.38
CA VAL A 82 13.03 20.52 8.15
C VAL A 82 13.51 20.45 6.70
N THR A 83 13.67 21.59 6.06
CA THR A 83 14.12 21.67 4.65
C THR A 83 15.31 22.59 4.48
N ALA A 84 16.34 22.11 3.77
CA ALA A 84 17.46 22.92 3.31
C ALA A 84 17.22 23.24 1.83
N ARG A 85 17.13 24.53 1.51
CA ARG A 85 16.72 25.02 0.18
C ARG A 85 17.83 25.83 -0.44
N ILE A 86 18.14 25.55 -1.70
CA ILE A 86 19.15 26.28 -2.46
C ILE A 86 18.42 27.29 -3.36
N PRO A 87 18.56 28.61 -3.12
CA PRO A 87 17.95 29.62 -3.97
C PRO A 87 18.47 29.49 -5.41
N PRO A 88 17.62 29.51 -6.45
CA PRO A 88 18.05 29.49 -7.84
C PRO A 88 19.07 30.58 -8.18
N ALA A 89 18.93 31.76 -7.56
CA ALA A 89 19.86 32.89 -7.73
C ALA A 89 21.28 32.65 -7.18
N SER A 90 21.48 31.63 -6.34
CA SER A 90 22.80 31.31 -5.76
C SER A 90 23.79 30.70 -6.75
N GLY A 91 23.30 30.16 -7.89
CA GLY A 91 24.10 29.39 -8.84
C GLY A 91 24.60 28.05 -8.30
N LYS A 92 24.20 27.65 -7.08
CA LYS A 92 24.44 26.32 -6.51
C LYS A 92 23.26 25.40 -6.82
N SER A 93 23.50 24.10 -6.87
CA SER A 93 22.47 23.06 -6.89
C SER A 93 23.06 21.73 -6.43
N PHE A 94 22.19 20.84 -5.95
CA PHE A 94 22.56 19.43 -5.83
C PHE A 94 22.70 18.82 -7.22
N LEU A 95 23.80 18.10 -7.43
CA LEU A 95 24.15 17.55 -8.73
C LEU A 95 23.92 16.03 -8.77
N PRO A 96 23.48 15.48 -9.91
CA PRO A 96 23.49 14.06 -10.17
C PRO A 96 24.89 13.45 -10.01
N ASP A 97 24.96 12.13 -9.80
CA ASP A 97 26.22 11.37 -9.69
C ASP A 97 27.13 11.80 -8.53
N ARG A 98 26.58 12.48 -7.53
CA ARG A 98 27.28 12.91 -6.32
C ARG A 98 26.60 12.42 -5.06
N LEU A 99 27.41 12.21 -4.03
CA LEU A 99 26.94 11.93 -2.67
C LEU A 99 26.86 13.21 -1.86
N TYR A 100 25.89 13.25 -0.97
CA TYR A 100 25.74 14.28 0.04
C TYR A 100 25.47 13.60 1.39
N SER A 101 25.95 14.20 2.47
CA SER A 101 25.67 13.78 3.85
C SER A 101 24.92 14.87 4.58
N TYR A 102 24.12 14.53 5.58
CA TYR A 102 23.39 15.52 6.37
C TYR A 102 23.40 15.21 7.87
N ASP A 103 23.23 16.27 8.64
CA ASP A 103 22.98 16.21 10.08
C ASP A 103 21.77 17.09 10.42
N VAL A 104 21.05 16.73 11.47
CA VAL A 104 19.91 17.49 11.99
C VAL A 104 20.24 17.90 13.41
N LEU A 105 20.46 19.19 13.62
CA LEU A 105 20.63 19.77 14.94
C LEU A 105 19.27 20.02 15.55
N ILE A 106 19.04 19.45 16.72
CA ILE A 106 17.76 19.49 17.43
C ILE A 106 17.97 20.30 18.71
N THR A 107 17.24 21.39 18.86
CA THR A 107 17.23 22.23 20.05
C THR A 107 15.95 21.96 20.84
N ALA A 108 16.09 21.32 22.00
CA ALA A 108 15.01 21.04 22.93
C ALA A 108 15.46 21.40 24.34
N GLU A 109 14.56 21.95 25.16
CA GLU A 109 14.85 22.44 26.52
C GLU A 109 16.08 23.38 26.63
N GLY A 110 16.41 24.09 25.55
CA GLY A 110 17.55 25.01 25.49
C GLY A 110 18.91 24.34 25.20
N GLU A 111 18.95 23.03 24.93
CA GLU A 111 20.14 22.31 24.51
C GLU A 111 20.05 21.90 23.04
N THR A 112 21.11 22.18 22.27
CA THR A 112 21.22 21.75 20.87
C THR A 112 22.07 20.49 20.77
N ARG A 113 21.55 19.44 20.13
CA ARG A 113 22.23 18.16 19.90
C ARG A 113 22.04 17.71 18.45
N GLY A 114 23.12 17.31 17.78
CA GLY A 114 23.10 16.63 16.48
C GLY A 114 22.91 15.12 16.61
N LEU A 115 22.83 14.42 15.48
CA LEU A 115 22.61 12.97 15.46
C LEU A 115 23.71 12.19 16.19
N GLY A 116 24.95 12.70 16.16
CA GLY A 116 26.09 12.09 16.87
C GLY A 116 25.95 12.19 18.40
N GLU A 117 25.54 13.35 18.91
CA GLU A 117 25.35 13.59 20.36
C GLU A 117 24.11 12.87 20.91
N LEU A 118 23.16 12.54 20.04
CA LEU A 118 22.02 11.67 20.34
C LEU A 118 22.37 10.17 20.29
N GLY A 119 23.62 9.80 19.99
CA GLY A 119 24.07 8.40 19.91
C GLY A 119 23.63 7.66 18.64
N MET A 120 23.00 8.33 17.68
CA MET A 120 22.41 7.69 16.49
C MET A 120 23.45 7.31 15.42
N LEU A 121 24.70 7.73 15.58
CA LEU A 121 25.81 7.46 14.65
C LEU A 121 26.77 6.37 15.16
N GLU A 122 26.36 5.65 16.21
CA GLU A 122 27.03 4.47 16.75
C GLU A 122 26.00 3.38 17.06
N THR A 123 26.48 2.17 17.34
CA THR A 123 25.59 1.08 17.77
C THR A 123 25.09 1.37 19.19
N HIS A 124 23.77 1.43 19.37
CA HIS A 124 23.15 1.77 20.65
C HIS A 124 21.88 0.96 20.90
N LEU A 125 21.35 1.00 22.13
CA LEU A 125 20.12 0.30 22.51
C LEU A 125 18.92 1.25 22.52
N VAL A 126 17.83 0.84 21.86
CA VAL A 126 16.53 1.54 21.90
C VAL A 126 15.45 0.52 22.22
N SER A 127 14.74 0.71 23.34
CA SER A 127 13.74 -0.25 23.85
C SER A 127 14.28 -1.69 23.94
N GLY A 128 15.55 -1.84 24.30
CA GLY A 128 16.25 -3.13 24.40
C GLY A 128 16.74 -3.72 23.07
N VAL A 129 16.47 -3.07 21.93
CA VAL A 129 16.91 -3.50 20.60
C VAL A 129 18.24 -2.82 20.25
N GLU A 130 19.18 -3.58 19.70
CA GLU A 130 20.41 -3.03 19.13
C GLU A 130 20.12 -2.36 17.78
N VAL A 131 20.40 -1.05 17.69
CA VAL A 131 20.21 -0.23 16.50
C VAL A 131 21.57 0.12 15.90
N PRO A 132 21.82 -0.15 14.60
CA PRO A 132 23.10 0.14 13.95
C PRO A 132 23.27 1.64 13.66
N PRO A 133 24.51 2.13 13.43
CA PRO A 133 24.77 3.53 13.11
C PRO A 133 24.10 3.94 11.79
N LEU A 134 23.40 5.09 11.79
CA LEU A 134 22.66 5.58 10.62
C LEU A 134 23.54 5.79 9.39
N GLY A 135 24.81 6.15 9.58
CA GLY A 135 25.74 6.38 8.48
C GLY A 135 26.39 5.13 7.88
N TYR A 136 25.99 3.91 8.25
CA TYR A 136 26.62 2.63 7.86
C TYR A 136 28.10 2.47 8.29
N ALA A 137 28.56 3.31 9.20
CA ALA A 137 29.84 3.18 9.90
C ALA A 137 29.82 4.14 11.10
N ASP A 138 30.60 3.82 12.13
CA ASP A 138 30.70 4.66 13.32
C ASP A 138 31.04 6.11 12.94
N ARG A 139 30.35 7.06 13.57
CA ARG A 139 30.51 8.53 13.42
C ARG A 139 30.12 9.10 12.06
N MET A 140 29.85 8.25 11.07
CA MET A 140 29.47 8.71 9.73
C MET A 140 28.04 9.25 9.74
N LEU A 141 27.82 10.37 9.08
CA LEU A 141 26.48 10.91 8.87
C LEU A 141 25.69 10.05 7.86
N PRO A 142 24.35 10.02 7.95
CA PRO A 142 23.53 9.50 6.86
C PRO A 142 23.83 10.25 5.56
N SER A 143 23.65 9.56 4.44
CA SER A 143 24.02 10.06 3.10
C SER A 143 22.98 9.71 2.06
N PHE A 144 22.92 10.49 0.99
CA PHE A 144 22.02 10.30 -0.14
C PHE A 144 22.67 10.70 -1.46
N ALA A 145 22.04 10.27 -2.56
CA ALA A 145 22.36 10.70 -3.92
C ALA A 145 21.07 11.12 -4.63
N LEU A 146 21.19 12.09 -5.54
CA LEU A 146 20.10 12.43 -6.46
C LEU A 146 20.02 11.39 -7.57
N PRO A 147 18.88 11.27 -8.28
CA PRO A 147 18.83 10.50 -9.51
C PRO A 147 19.98 10.87 -10.47
N PRO A 148 20.63 9.88 -11.09
CA PRO A 148 21.86 10.09 -11.85
C PRO A 148 21.60 10.79 -13.19
N SER A 149 22.66 11.33 -13.79
CA SER A 149 22.55 12.05 -15.07
C SER A 149 22.15 11.15 -16.24
N GLU A 150 22.49 9.86 -16.15
CA GLU A 150 22.20 8.85 -17.17
C GLU A 150 21.20 7.81 -16.65
N LEU A 151 20.29 7.40 -17.53
CA LEU A 151 19.18 6.50 -17.19
C LEU A 151 19.67 5.09 -16.77
N ASP A 152 20.78 4.62 -17.34
CA ASP A 152 21.38 3.29 -17.05
C ASP A 152 21.84 3.13 -15.59
N HIS A 153 22.13 4.24 -14.92
CA HIS A 153 22.49 4.25 -13.50
C HIS A 153 21.27 4.39 -12.58
N LEU A 154 20.11 4.81 -13.10
CA LEU A 154 18.92 5.04 -12.27
C LEU A 154 18.48 3.73 -11.59
N ARG A 155 18.25 3.81 -10.29
CA ARG A 155 17.73 2.71 -9.45
C ARG A 155 16.60 3.26 -8.60
N ILE A 156 15.39 2.81 -8.87
CA ILE A 156 14.17 3.16 -8.12
C ILE A 156 13.72 1.93 -7.34
N ALA A 157 13.82 1.99 -6.02
CA ALA A 157 13.27 0.98 -5.14
C ALA A 157 11.77 1.23 -4.95
N TYR A 158 10.98 0.16 -4.88
CA TYR A 158 9.56 0.28 -4.57
C TYR A 158 8.96 -0.99 -3.96
N GLY A 159 7.90 -0.81 -3.18
CA GLY A 159 7.12 -1.89 -2.56
C GLY A 159 5.94 -1.37 -1.75
N SER A 160 5.07 -2.27 -1.29
CA SER A 160 3.90 -1.95 -0.44
C SER A 160 3.63 -3.06 0.58
N CYS A 161 2.54 -2.96 1.36
CA CYS A 161 2.01 -4.03 2.22
C CYS A 161 3.00 -4.51 3.28
N ARG A 162 3.25 -3.67 4.29
CA ARG A 162 4.19 -3.96 5.40
C ARG A 162 3.44 -4.30 6.69
N ARG A 163 2.67 -5.38 6.69
CA ARG A 163 1.85 -5.80 7.84
C ARG A 163 2.71 -6.33 9.00
N PRO A 164 2.81 -5.65 10.16
CA PRO A 164 3.73 -6.04 11.25
C PRO A 164 3.45 -7.42 11.83
N SER A 165 2.19 -7.86 11.77
CA SER A 165 1.70 -9.09 12.38
C SER A 165 1.79 -10.34 11.50
N TYR A 166 2.27 -10.21 10.26
CA TYR A 166 2.34 -11.34 9.33
C TYR A 166 3.64 -12.15 9.46
N ASP A 167 3.51 -13.47 9.35
CA ASP A 167 4.60 -14.43 9.52
C ASP A 167 5.46 -14.61 8.25
N ASP A 168 6.16 -13.54 7.87
CA ASP A 168 7.24 -13.57 6.89
C ASP A 168 8.28 -12.47 7.20
N GLY A 169 9.46 -12.53 6.60
CA GLY A 169 10.53 -11.56 6.84
C GLY A 169 10.17 -10.14 6.38
N ASP A 170 10.63 -9.12 7.10
CA ASP A 170 10.48 -7.73 6.65
C ASP A 170 11.51 -7.40 5.56
N ALA A 171 11.05 -7.31 4.31
CA ALA A 171 11.91 -7.04 3.16
C ALA A 171 12.44 -5.60 3.14
N LEU A 172 11.80 -4.64 3.82
CA LEU A 172 12.31 -3.28 3.96
C LEU A 172 13.55 -3.27 4.85
N ALA A 173 13.52 -4.05 5.93
CA ALA A 173 14.68 -4.27 6.80
C ALA A 173 15.84 -4.98 6.08
N TRP A 174 15.54 -5.72 5.02
CA TRP A 174 16.54 -6.44 4.24
C TRP A 174 17.16 -5.60 3.11
N MET A 175 16.43 -4.61 2.58
CA MET A 175 16.99 -3.62 1.64
C MET A 175 18.17 -2.84 2.23
N ASP A 176 18.26 -2.77 3.55
CA ASP A 176 19.41 -2.26 4.30
C ASP A 176 20.74 -2.92 3.88
N GLU A 177 20.76 -4.24 3.62
CA GLU A 177 21.97 -4.94 3.16
C GLU A 177 22.35 -4.54 1.72
N LEU A 178 21.36 -4.31 0.86
CA LEU A 178 21.59 -3.81 -0.50
C LEU A 178 22.19 -2.40 -0.47
N LEU A 179 21.65 -1.54 0.38
CA LEU A 179 22.15 -0.17 0.54
C LEU A 179 23.55 -0.16 1.17
N GLU A 180 23.83 -0.99 2.18
CA GLU A 180 25.16 -1.10 2.78
C GLU A 180 26.24 -1.41 1.74
N SER A 181 25.94 -2.32 0.80
CA SER A 181 26.88 -2.70 -0.26
C SER A 181 27.18 -1.60 -1.29
N SER A 182 26.32 -0.58 -1.38
CA SER A 182 26.37 0.47 -2.40
C SER A 182 26.42 1.90 -1.84
N VAL A 183 26.42 2.08 -0.51
CA VAL A 183 26.28 3.40 0.16
C VAL A 183 27.33 4.42 -0.30
N GLY A 184 28.53 3.95 -0.66
CA GLY A 184 29.66 4.76 -1.11
C GLY A 184 29.68 5.11 -2.59
N ASP A 185 28.75 4.61 -3.40
CA ASP A 185 28.69 4.87 -4.83
C ASP A 185 27.36 5.57 -5.21
N PRO A 186 27.40 6.84 -5.66
CA PRO A 186 26.19 7.58 -6.01
C PRO A 186 25.44 7.05 -7.24
N ARG A 187 25.99 6.09 -7.99
CA ARG A 187 25.39 5.55 -9.22
C ARG A 187 24.77 4.17 -9.08
N SER A 188 25.18 3.39 -8.07
CA SER A 188 24.70 2.01 -7.89
C SER A 188 23.72 1.85 -6.74
N ARG A 189 23.66 2.81 -5.81
CA ARG A 189 22.69 2.81 -4.70
C ARG A 189 21.26 3.09 -5.17
N PRO A 190 20.23 2.72 -4.40
CA PRO A 190 18.88 3.23 -4.57
C PRO A 190 18.84 4.77 -4.49
N HIS A 191 18.23 5.41 -5.48
CA HIS A 191 18.13 6.88 -5.56
C HIS A 191 16.79 7.40 -5.06
N GLN A 192 15.74 6.59 -5.19
CA GLN A 192 14.38 6.90 -4.77
C GLN A 192 13.73 5.63 -4.24
N LEU A 193 12.96 5.74 -3.16
CA LEU A 193 12.13 4.68 -2.60
C LEU A 193 10.66 5.10 -2.66
N PHE A 194 9.82 4.32 -3.35
CA PHE A 194 8.38 4.51 -3.37
C PHE A 194 7.68 3.44 -2.55
N LEU A 195 6.99 3.88 -1.51
CA LEU A 195 6.16 3.06 -0.65
C LEU A 195 4.72 3.16 -1.16
N GLY A 196 4.32 2.16 -1.94
CA GLY A 196 3.12 2.14 -2.77
C GLY A 196 1.80 2.24 -2.03
N GLY A 197 1.79 2.05 -0.72
CA GLY A 197 0.59 1.93 0.10
C GLY A 197 0.80 0.96 1.27
N ASP A 198 -0.17 0.86 2.17
CA ASP A 198 -0.19 -0.08 3.30
C ASP A 198 1.06 -0.03 4.19
N GLN A 199 1.44 1.18 4.60
CA GLN A 199 2.53 1.36 5.57
C GLN A 199 2.08 1.01 6.98
N ILE A 200 0.80 1.17 7.24
CA ILE A 200 0.10 0.67 8.43
C ILE A 200 -1.11 -0.14 7.99
N TYR A 201 -1.64 -0.94 8.92
CA TYR A 201 -2.91 -1.68 8.76
C TYR A 201 -3.87 -1.21 9.84
N ALA A 202 -4.58 -0.11 9.58
CA ALA A 202 -5.40 0.59 10.55
C ALA A 202 -6.61 -0.22 11.01
N ASP A 203 -7.12 -1.11 10.17
CA ASP A 203 -8.27 -1.95 10.47
C ASP A 203 -7.90 -3.32 11.05
N ASP A 204 -6.68 -3.80 10.84
CA ASP A 204 -6.23 -5.16 11.22
C ASP A 204 -4.92 -5.16 12.05
N VAL A 205 -4.93 -4.39 13.14
CA VAL A 205 -3.84 -4.40 14.13
C VAL A 205 -3.91 -5.68 14.97
N ALA A 206 -2.78 -6.38 15.16
CA ALA A 206 -2.80 -7.54 16.05
C ALA A 206 -3.06 -7.12 17.50
N THR A 207 -3.91 -7.88 18.23
CA THR A 207 -4.28 -7.58 19.62
C THR A 207 -3.09 -7.27 20.52
N LEU A 208 -1.98 -8.00 20.36
CA LEU A 208 -0.80 -7.84 21.20
C LEU A 208 -0.11 -6.47 20.96
N MET A 209 -0.05 -6.01 19.71
CA MET A 209 0.44 -4.68 19.34
C MET A 209 -0.57 -3.58 19.71
N MET A 210 -1.87 -3.86 19.55
CA MET A 210 -2.94 -2.90 19.80
C MET A 210 -2.98 -2.42 21.25
N TRP A 211 -2.62 -3.25 22.22
CA TRP A 211 -2.48 -2.81 23.62
C TRP A 211 -1.46 -1.67 23.76
N ARG A 212 -0.33 -1.77 23.07
CA ARG A 212 0.69 -0.73 23.08
C ARG A 212 0.28 0.50 22.27
N VAL A 213 -0.38 0.31 21.11
CA VAL A 213 -0.91 1.41 20.29
C VAL A 213 -1.94 2.23 21.08
N ALA A 214 -2.88 1.58 21.78
CA ALA A 214 -3.90 2.28 22.55
C ALA A 214 -3.32 3.02 23.77
N GLU A 215 -2.35 2.43 24.47
CA GLU A 215 -1.65 3.08 25.59
C GLU A 215 -0.85 4.30 25.10
N LEU A 216 -0.03 4.10 24.06
CA LEU A 216 0.81 5.14 23.49
C LEU A 216 -0.03 6.27 22.87
N GLY A 217 -1.14 5.96 22.21
CA GLY A 217 -2.02 6.97 21.62
C GLY A 217 -2.58 7.94 22.66
N VAL A 218 -2.97 7.44 23.84
CA VAL A 218 -3.39 8.30 24.97
C VAL A 218 -2.21 9.11 25.49
N GLU A 219 -1.04 8.50 25.64
CA GLU A 219 0.16 9.15 26.12
C GLU A 219 0.63 10.29 25.21
N LEU A 220 0.64 10.08 23.89
CA LEU A 220 1.04 11.10 22.91
C LEU A 220 0.16 12.35 22.95
N ILE A 221 -1.16 12.18 23.14
CA ILE A 221 -2.10 13.30 23.18
C ILE A 221 -2.15 13.94 24.57
N GLY A 222 -2.04 13.15 25.63
CA GLY A 222 -2.02 13.59 27.01
C GLY A 222 -3.30 13.24 27.79
N ARG A 223 -3.27 13.56 29.09
CA ARG A 223 -4.38 13.34 30.04
C ARG A 223 -4.75 14.62 30.75
N ASP A 224 -5.99 14.71 31.20
CA ASP A 224 -6.40 15.78 32.09
C ASP A 224 -5.93 15.50 33.52
N ASP A 225 -4.95 16.27 34.00
CA ASP A 225 -4.42 16.20 35.37
C ASP A 225 -5.48 16.14 36.49
N ALA A 226 -6.67 16.72 36.28
CA ALA A 226 -7.72 16.76 37.30
C ALA A 226 -8.55 15.47 37.38
N THR A 227 -8.80 14.83 36.23
CA THR A 227 -9.69 13.66 36.12
C THR A 227 -8.96 12.36 35.78
N ASP A 228 -7.68 12.45 35.40
CA ASP A 228 -6.86 11.37 34.82
C ASP A 228 -7.46 10.75 33.55
N LEU A 229 -8.48 11.37 32.96
CA LEU A 229 -9.05 10.92 31.70
C LEU A 229 -8.14 11.37 30.53
N PRO A 230 -8.05 10.57 29.46
CA PRO A 230 -7.45 11.00 28.19
C PRO A 230 -7.93 12.40 27.79
N ILE A 231 -7.11 13.23 27.12
CA ILE A 231 -7.60 14.50 26.55
C ILE A 231 -8.47 14.23 25.33
N GLU A 232 -8.07 13.26 24.51
CA GLU A 232 -8.81 12.87 23.31
C GLU A 232 -10.15 12.22 23.68
N ARG A 233 -11.22 12.71 23.05
CA ARG A 233 -12.56 12.14 23.03
C ARG A 233 -12.88 11.66 21.62
N VAL A 234 -13.49 10.50 21.55
CA VAL A 234 -14.05 9.94 20.32
C VAL A 234 -15.55 10.12 20.37
N LYS A 235 -16.08 10.85 19.39
CA LYS A 235 -17.51 11.05 19.26
C LYS A 235 -18.17 9.83 18.63
N VAL A 236 -19.18 9.28 19.29
CA VAL A 236 -20.01 8.17 18.80
C VAL A 236 -21.47 8.61 18.67
N GLY A 237 -22.20 7.96 17.76
CA GLY A 237 -23.61 8.29 17.52
C GLY A 237 -24.55 7.87 18.66
N GLN A 238 -24.26 6.74 19.31
CA GLN A 238 -25.08 6.19 20.38
C GLN A 238 -24.20 5.57 21.48
N VAL A 239 -24.61 5.81 22.73
CA VAL A 239 -23.91 5.38 23.94
C VAL A 239 -24.83 4.47 24.74
N GLN A 240 -24.24 3.47 25.38
CA GLN A 240 -24.89 2.70 26.42
C GLN A 240 -24.26 3.00 27.79
N THR A 241 -25.11 3.03 28.81
CA THR A 241 -24.70 3.20 30.21
C THR A 241 -24.91 1.92 31.00
N LEU A 242 -24.06 1.73 32.01
CA LEU A 242 -24.20 0.63 32.94
C LEU A 242 -25.53 0.77 33.71
N ARG A 243 -26.34 -0.30 33.76
CA ARG A 243 -27.67 -0.28 34.40
C ARG A 243 -27.59 0.05 35.90
N VAL A 244 -26.54 -0.44 36.55
CA VAL A 244 -26.28 -0.23 37.98
C VAL A 244 -24.80 0.12 38.12
N PRO A 245 -24.44 1.41 38.20
CA PRO A 245 -23.03 1.86 38.24
C PRO A 245 -22.21 1.25 39.38
N THR A 246 -22.87 0.82 40.45
CA THR A 246 -22.23 0.25 41.64
C THR A 246 -22.06 -1.27 41.60
N GLN A 247 -22.51 -1.96 40.55
CA GLN A 247 -22.39 -3.40 40.42
C GLN A 247 -21.54 -3.79 39.21
N PRO A 248 -20.60 -4.75 39.36
CA PRO A 248 -19.87 -5.28 38.23
C PRO A 248 -20.84 -5.95 37.24
N PRO A 249 -20.61 -5.84 35.92
CA PRO A 249 -21.42 -6.51 34.91
C PRO A 249 -21.55 -8.01 35.14
N ASP A 250 -22.70 -8.54 34.74
CA ASP A 250 -22.94 -9.98 34.67
C ASP A 250 -21.90 -10.61 33.73
N PRO A 251 -20.97 -11.44 34.25
CA PRO A 251 -19.89 -12.01 33.46
C PRO A 251 -20.38 -13.03 32.43
N ASP A 252 -21.59 -13.57 32.57
CA ASP A 252 -22.22 -14.47 31.61
C ASP A 252 -22.99 -13.70 30.52
N LYS A 253 -23.38 -12.45 30.80
CA LYS A 253 -24.14 -11.57 29.90
C LYS A 253 -23.69 -10.11 29.98
N PRO A 254 -22.43 -9.81 29.62
CA PRO A 254 -21.83 -8.49 29.83
C PRO A 254 -22.59 -7.38 29.09
N ASN A 255 -22.95 -7.58 27.81
CA ASN A 255 -23.77 -6.63 27.05
C ASN A 255 -25.17 -6.38 27.69
N GLY A 256 -25.73 -7.38 28.38
CA GLY A 256 -27.03 -7.25 29.07
C GLY A 256 -27.00 -6.33 30.29
N SER A 257 -25.81 -6.07 30.82
CA SER A 257 -25.58 -5.16 31.96
C SER A 257 -25.69 -3.69 31.59
N TYR A 258 -25.70 -3.40 30.29
CA TYR A 258 -25.82 -2.04 29.76
C TYR A 258 -27.23 -1.78 29.23
N ARG A 259 -27.60 -0.49 29.15
CA ARG A 259 -28.83 0.02 28.54
C ARG A 259 -28.50 1.22 27.67
N ALA A 260 -29.34 1.51 26.67
CA ALA A 260 -29.23 2.76 25.95
C ALA A 260 -29.29 3.96 26.91
N GLU A 261 -28.36 4.91 26.74
CA GLU A 261 -28.38 6.20 27.43
C GLU A 261 -29.57 7.02 26.92
N LEU A 262 -30.37 7.59 27.81
CA LEU A 262 -31.51 8.43 27.41
C LEU A 262 -31.04 9.86 27.11
N GLU A 263 -31.66 10.54 26.14
CA GLU A 263 -31.27 11.89 25.71
C GLU A 263 -31.25 12.91 26.88
N ASP A 264 -32.22 12.82 27.79
CA ASP A 264 -32.35 13.69 28.97
C ASP A 264 -31.30 13.42 30.07
N GLU A 265 -30.49 12.35 29.96
CA GLU A 265 -29.45 11.98 30.93
C GLU A 265 -28.10 12.68 30.68
N THR A 266 -27.96 13.56 29.66
CA THR A 266 -26.65 14.03 29.17
C THR A 266 -26.43 15.57 29.19
N THR A 267 -25.18 16.00 29.42
CA THR A 267 -24.68 17.37 29.12
C THR A 267 -23.74 17.42 27.91
N GLU A 268 -23.12 16.29 27.51
CA GLU A 268 -22.20 16.16 26.37
C GLU A 268 -22.47 14.82 25.66
N ALA A 269 -23.39 14.83 24.67
CA ALA A 269 -23.86 13.61 24.01
C ALA A 269 -22.79 13.00 23.09
N GLY A 270 -22.38 11.75 23.37
CA GLY A 270 -21.58 10.91 22.48
C GLY A 270 -20.05 11.01 22.60
N ASP A 271 -19.51 11.90 23.43
CA ASP A 271 -18.05 12.09 23.56
C ASP A 271 -17.48 11.15 24.65
N LEU A 272 -16.76 10.10 24.22
CA LEU A 272 -16.16 9.10 25.11
C LEU A 272 -14.64 9.21 25.13
N PRO A 273 -13.95 9.03 26.28
CA PRO A 273 -12.49 9.02 26.32
C PRO A 273 -11.88 8.01 25.35
N ALA A 274 -10.83 8.43 24.63
CA ALA A 274 -10.09 7.54 23.74
C ALA A 274 -9.32 6.45 24.51
N GLY A 275 -8.85 5.43 23.80
CA GLY A 275 -8.04 4.35 24.36
C GLY A 275 -8.81 3.09 24.75
N GLY A 276 -8.08 2.12 25.29
CA GLY A 276 -8.54 0.73 25.48
C GLY A 276 -9.69 0.54 26.48
N THR A 277 -9.99 1.53 27.33
CA THR A 277 -11.06 1.42 28.33
C THR A 277 -12.45 1.52 27.71
N ASN A 278 -12.74 2.61 26.97
CA ASN A 278 -14.04 2.81 26.31
C ASN A 278 -14.09 2.17 24.91
N PHE A 279 -12.94 1.94 24.28
CA PHE A 279 -12.81 1.28 22.97
C PHE A 279 -11.96 0.02 23.10
N MET A 280 -12.55 -1.02 23.68
CA MET A 280 -11.83 -2.23 24.10
C MET A 280 -11.07 -2.91 22.96
N VAL A 281 -9.81 -3.27 23.24
CA VAL A 281 -8.94 -4.02 22.32
C VAL A 281 -9.55 -5.39 22.02
N GLY A 282 -9.61 -5.74 20.74
CA GLY A 282 -10.11 -7.01 20.21
C GLY A 282 -11.62 -7.10 20.10
N ARG A 283 -12.34 -5.97 20.21
CA ARG A 283 -13.80 -5.89 20.32
C ARG A 283 -14.45 -4.82 19.44
N ARG A 284 -13.69 -4.26 18.49
CA ARG A 284 -14.11 -3.09 17.70
C ARG A 284 -14.85 -3.43 16.41
N LEU A 285 -14.92 -4.72 16.00
CA LEU A 285 -15.47 -5.11 14.70
C LEU A 285 -16.94 -4.72 14.52
N GLU A 286 -17.80 -5.06 15.49
CA GLU A 286 -19.22 -4.69 15.41
C GLU A 286 -19.41 -3.17 15.47
N LEU A 287 -18.56 -2.47 16.22
CA LEU A 287 -18.58 -1.02 16.34
C LEU A 287 -18.25 -0.35 15.00
N THR A 288 -17.18 -0.76 14.33
CA THR A 288 -16.79 -0.18 13.04
C THR A 288 -17.77 -0.54 11.93
N GLN A 289 -18.25 -1.78 11.88
CA GLN A 289 -19.22 -2.19 10.86
C GLN A 289 -20.60 -1.52 11.02
N ARG A 290 -21.07 -1.35 12.26
CA ARG A 290 -22.43 -0.84 12.50
C ARG A 290 -22.49 0.66 12.81
N SER A 291 -21.53 1.21 13.56
CA SER A 291 -21.52 2.63 13.88
C SER A 291 -20.73 3.47 12.88
N ALA A 292 -19.61 2.95 12.36
CA ALA A 292 -18.82 3.66 11.33
C ALA A 292 -19.24 3.29 9.89
N GLN A 293 -20.03 2.22 9.72
CA GLN A 293 -20.51 1.71 8.43
C GLN A 293 -19.39 1.21 7.48
N PHE A 294 -18.21 0.87 8.03
CA PHE A 294 -17.09 0.34 7.24
C PHE A 294 -17.35 -1.07 6.71
N THR A 295 -16.60 -1.42 5.67
CA THR A 295 -16.68 -2.69 4.93
C THR A 295 -15.72 -3.76 5.43
N SER A 296 -14.63 -3.37 6.09
CA SER A 296 -13.59 -4.28 6.59
C SER A 296 -14.18 -5.43 7.42
N SER A 297 -13.63 -6.62 7.21
CA SER A 297 -13.98 -7.83 7.95
C SER A 297 -13.04 -8.16 9.11
N ASP A 298 -11.89 -7.47 9.19
CA ASP A 298 -10.82 -7.72 10.16
C ASP A 298 -10.70 -6.63 11.26
N GLY A 299 -11.74 -5.80 11.41
CA GLY A 299 -11.86 -4.67 12.35
C GLY A 299 -11.89 -4.94 13.87
N ASP A 300 -11.50 -6.11 14.37
CA ASP A 300 -11.51 -6.41 15.82
C ASP A 300 -10.61 -5.43 16.62
N ASN A 301 -9.55 -4.92 15.98
CA ASN A 301 -8.63 -3.91 16.51
C ASN A 301 -8.48 -2.73 15.54
N HIS A 302 -9.58 -2.23 14.99
CA HIS A 302 -9.52 -1.05 14.14
C HIS A 302 -9.09 0.20 14.94
N LEU A 303 -8.22 1.02 14.38
CA LEU A 303 -7.82 2.32 14.94
C LEU A 303 -8.98 3.31 14.86
N ILE A 304 -9.17 4.13 15.89
CA ILE A 304 -10.31 5.04 15.98
C ILE A 304 -9.85 6.47 16.22
N SER A 305 -8.92 6.65 17.16
CA SER A 305 -8.46 7.97 17.61
C SER A 305 -7.23 8.43 16.82
N PHE A 306 -7.02 9.74 16.69
CA PHE A 306 -5.81 10.29 16.06
C PHE A 306 -4.55 9.82 16.79
N GLY A 307 -4.58 9.78 18.14
CA GLY A 307 -3.47 9.25 18.93
C GLY A 307 -3.10 7.81 18.56
N GLU A 308 -4.10 6.94 18.29
CA GLU A 308 -3.86 5.57 17.85
C GLU A 308 -3.22 5.49 16.45
N PHE A 309 -3.67 6.31 15.49
CA PHE A 309 -3.03 6.40 14.16
C PHE A 309 -1.57 6.86 14.28
N ALA A 310 -1.31 7.93 15.03
CA ALA A 310 0.04 8.44 15.27
C ALA A 310 0.94 7.39 15.93
N ALA A 311 0.43 6.69 16.96
CA ALA A 311 1.16 5.63 17.65
C ALA A 311 1.56 4.49 16.70
N LEU A 312 0.66 4.04 15.82
CA LEU A 312 0.97 2.97 14.88
C LEU A 312 2.05 3.39 13.87
N TYR A 313 1.97 4.61 13.30
CA TYR A 313 3.02 5.13 12.41
C TYR A 313 4.39 5.16 13.07
N LEU A 314 4.49 5.69 14.30
CA LEU A 314 5.74 5.75 15.04
C LEU A 314 6.32 4.35 15.29
N MET A 315 5.47 3.40 15.70
CA MET A 315 5.89 2.02 15.99
C MET A 315 6.34 1.24 14.74
N VAL A 316 5.81 1.52 13.55
CA VAL A 316 6.26 0.82 12.33
C VAL A 316 7.57 1.36 11.76
N TRP A 317 7.99 2.57 12.14
CA TRP A 317 9.22 3.20 11.65
C TRP A 317 10.36 3.21 12.67
N SER A 318 10.05 3.09 13.97
CA SER A 318 11.03 3.27 15.04
C SER A 318 10.81 2.29 16.19
N PRO A 319 11.88 1.72 16.79
CA PRO A 319 11.77 0.93 18.01
C PRO A 319 11.43 1.79 19.25
N ALA A 320 11.68 3.11 19.22
CA ALA A 320 11.62 3.99 20.39
C ALA A 320 10.28 3.99 21.14
N CYS A 321 9.19 3.76 20.41
CA CYS A 321 7.83 3.80 20.95
C CYS A 321 7.31 2.44 21.46
N TRP A 322 8.07 1.35 21.30
CA TRP A 322 7.64 0.01 21.70
C TRP A 322 7.70 -0.21 23.21
N GLY A 323 8.69 0.40 23.89
CA GLY A 323 9.04 0.06 25.26
C GLY A 323 9.60 -1.37 25.36
N GLU A 324 9.94 -1.80 26.58
CA GLU A 324 10.49 -3.16 26.78
C GLU A 324 9.41 -4.21 27.06
N VAL A 325 8.28 -3.79 27.61
CA VAL A 325 7.20 -4.67 28.08
C VAL A 325 5.99 -4.59 27.16
N VAL A 326 5.28 -5.71 27.01
CA VAL A 326 3.98 -5.76 26.36
C VAL A 326 2.92 -5.33 27.38
N PRO A 327 2.17 -4.24 27.14
CA PRO A 327 1.15 -3.78 28.08
C PRO A 327 0.06 -4.82 28.29
N ASN A 328 -0.43 -4.94 29.52
CA ASN A 328 -1.50 -5.86 29.91
C ASN A 328 -1.23 -7.33 29.56
N ALA A 329 0.03 -7.76 29.41
CA ALA A 329 0.38 -9.13 29.09
C ALA A 329 1.41 -9.71 30.08
N ARG A 330 1.10 -10.88 30.62
CA ARG A 330 1.98 -11.66 31.49
C ARG A 330 2.25 -13.05 30.94
N VAL A 331 3.34 -13.65 31.41
CA VAL A 331 3.70 -15.04 31.13
C VAL A 331 3.25 -15.94 32.28
N ALA A 332 2.66 -17.08 31.95
CA ALA A 332 2.25 -18.09 32.93
C ALA A 332 2.63 -19.51 32.49
N THR A 333 2.85 -20.41 33.44
CA THR A 333 2.98 -21.87 33.30
C THR A 333 1.80 -22.59 33.99
N GLU A 334 1.71 -23.92 33.85
CA GLU A 334 0.55 -24.71 34.34
C GLU A 334 0.27 -24.57 35.85
N ASN A 335 1.27 -24.24 36.68
CA ASN A 335 1.13 -24.18 38.14
C ASN A 335 1.47 -22.80 38.75
N ASP A 336 1.41 -21.73 37.95
CA ASP A 336 1.85 -20.40 38.38
C ASP A 336 0.83 -19.66 39.26
N ASP A 337 1.32 -19.08 40.36
CA ASP A 337 0.58 -18.12 41.19
C ASP A 337 0.32 -16.83 40.39
N PRO A 338 -0.95 -16.45 40.12
CA PRO A 338 -1.31 -15.24 39.39
C PRO A 338 -0.64 -13.96 39.89
N SER A 339 -0.39 -13.84 41.20
CA SER A 339 0.19 -12.64 41.82
C SER A 339 1.68 -12.45 41.56
N THR A 340 2.36 -13.49 41.06
CA THR A 340 3.82 -13.51 40.86
C THR A 340 4.22 -13.60 39.39
N ARG A 341 3.25 -13.56 38.46
CA ARG A 341 3.51 -13.74 37.04
C ARG A 341 4.41 -12.60 36.50
N PRO A 342 5.51 -12.93 35.79
CA PRO A 342 6.34 -11.91 35.18
C PRO A 342 5.59 -11.22 34.04
N GLN A 343 5.89 -9.92 33.87
CA GLN A 343 5.45 -9.16 32.70
C GLN A 343 6.06 -9.78 31.44
N LEU A 344 5.28 -9.90 30.37
CA LEU A 344 5.80 -10.31 29.06
C LEU A 344 6.63 -9.17 28.48
N ARG A 345 7.86 -9.45 28.04
CA ARG A 345 8.70 -8.50 27.30
C ARG A 345 8.62 -8.78 25.79
N TRP A 346 8.80 -7.75 24.98
CA TRP A 346 8.78 -7.90 23.52
C TRP A 346 9.87 -8.85 23.02
N LEU A 347 11.03 -8.80 23.65
CA LEU A 347 12.23 -9.58 23.26
C LEU A 347 12.30 -10.98 23.89
N ASP A 348 11.28 -11.39 24.65
CA ASP A 348 11.25 -12.73 25.24
C ASP A 348 11.20 -13.83 24.15
N THR A 349 11.71 -15.01 24.49
CA THR A 349 11.50 -16.24 23.71
C THR A 349 10.70 -17.21 24.55
N LEU A 350 9.48 -17.53 24.11
CA LEU A 350 8.55 -18.36 24.85
C LEU A 350 8.63 -19.83 24.40
N SER A 351 8.68 -20.73 25.38
CA SER A 351 8.53 -22.18 25.19
C SER A 351 7.06 -22.59 24.99
N GLU A 352 6.83 -23.82 24.53
CA GLU A 352 5.46 -24.33 24.35
C GLU A 352 4.66 -24.44 25.66
N ALA A 353 5.35 -24.64 26.79
CA ALA A 353 4.76 -24.72 28.12
C ALA A 353 4.30 -23.36 28.67
N GLN A 354 4.83 -22.26 28.13
CA GLN A 354 4.48 -20.90 28.54
C GLN A 354 3.22 -20.41 27.82
N ARG A 355 2.38 -19.68 28.54
CA ARG A 355 1.11 -19.11 28.08
C ARG A 355 1.17 -17.58 28.21
N ILE A 356 0.52 -16.90 27.27
CA ILE A 356 0.32 -15.45 27.34
C ILE A 356 -1.06 -15.19 27.94
N ILE A 357 -1.06 -14.55 29.10
CA ILE A 357 -2.25 -14.15 29.82
C ILE A 357 -2.39 -12.64 29.68
N TYR A 358 -3.52 -12.21 29.12
CA TYR A 358 -3.86 -10.79 29.11
C TYR A 358 -4.51 -10.43 30.44
N GLU A 359 -3.94 -9.46 31.14
CA GLU A 359 -4.53 -8.88 32.33
C GLU A 359 -5.58 -7.87 31.91
N LEU A 360 -6.77 -8.41 31.71
CA LEU A 360 -7.95 -7.61 31.49
C LEU A 360 -8.37 -7.11 32.88
N GLU A 361 -7.76 -6.03 33.36
CA GLU A 361 -8.38 -5.22 34.41
C GLU A 361 -9.66 -4.62 33.81
N PHE A 362 -10.74 -5.39 33.80
CA PHE A 362 -12.04 -4.92 33.34
C PHE A 362 -12.59 -3.93 34.38
N ALA A 363 -12.13 -2.70 34.35
CA ALA A 363 -12.98 -1.58 34.73
C ALA A 363 -14.00 -1.44 33.60
N TYR A 364 -15.06 -2.27 33.61
CA TYR A 364 -16.19 -2.08 32.72
C TYR A 364 -16.66 -0.63 32.87
N PRO A 365 -16.44 0.24 31.87
CA PRO A 365 -16.65 1.66 32.09
C PRO A 365 -18.14 1.94 32.19
N ASP A 366 -18.49 3.01 32.90
CA ASP A 366 -19.89 3.43 33.08
C ASP A 366 -20.60 3.68 31.75
N ARG A 367 -19.84 4.08 30.71
CA ARG A 367 -20.32 4.43 29.38
C ARG A 367 -19.50 3.73 28.30
N ILE A 368 -20.19 3.10 27.34
CA ILE A 368 -19.60 2.44 26.17
C ILE A 368 -20.35 2.80 24.88
N PRO A 369 -19.76 2.65 23.69
CA PRO A 369 -20.48 2.71 22.43
C PRO A 369 -21.53 1.59 22.30
N GLU A 370 -22.67 1.84 21.64
CA GLU A 370 -23.78 0.87 21.55
C GLU A 370 -23.43 -0.47 20.87
N HIS A 371 -22.45 -0.49 19.98
CA HIS A 371 -22.07 -1.68 19.22
C HIS A 371 -20.69 -2.22 19.63
N LEU A 372 -20.19 -1.84 20.81
CA LEU A 372 -18.99 -2.45 21.37
C LEU A 372 -19.34 -3.84 21.94
N SER A 373 -18.64 -4.87 21.47
CA SER A 373 -18.88 -6.24 21.90
C SER A 373 -18.13 -6.56 23.21
N LEU A 374 -18.83 -6.87 24.30
CA LEU A 374 -18.16 -7.27 25.55
C LEU A 374 -18.09 -8.81 25.67
N PRO A 375 -16.91 -9.40 25.91
CA PRO A 375 -16.79 -10.85 26.07
C PRO A 375 -17.19 -11.31 27.47
N PRO A 376 -17.70 -12.54 27.64
CA PRO A 376 -17.82 -13.14 28.95
C PRO A 376 -16.44 -13.36 29.59
N LEU A 377 -16.39 -13.48 30.92
CA LEU A 377 -15.14 -13.80 31.62
C LEU A 377 -14.59 -15.17 31.18
N PRO A 378 -13.26 -15.33 31.06
CA PRO A 378 -12.68 -16.63 30.76
C PRO A 378 -12.96 -17.64 31.89
N LYS A 379 -13.45 -18.84 31.51
CA LYS A 379 -13.69 -19.96 32.43
C LYS A 379 -12.38 -20.47 33.05
N LYS A 380 -12.45 -21.04 34.26
CA LYS A 380 -11.30 -21.72 34.86
C LYS A 380 -10.97 -23.00 34.09
N PRO A 381 -9.69 -23.43 34.01
CA PRO A 381 -9.29 -24.65 33.30
C PRO A 381 -10.07 -25.89 33.73
N GLU A 382 -10.37 -26.03 35.03
CA GLU A 382 -11.17 -27.12 35.60
C GLU A 382 -12.64 -27.11 35.17
N GLU A 383 -13.18 -25.97 34.74
CA GLU A 383 -14.57 -25.77 34.31
C GLU A 383 -14.76 -25.90 32.79
N MET A 384 -13.65 -26.01 32.05
CA MET A 384 -13.65 -26.08 30.59
C MET A 384 -13.90 -27.50 30.08
N THR A 385 -14.73 -27.64 29.06
CA THR A 385 -14.87 -28.89 28.31
C THR A 385 -13.58 -29.21 27.54
N ASP A 386 -13.42 -30.46 27.11
CA ASP A 386 -12.25 -30.85 26.30
C ASP A 386 -12.14 -30.08 24.97
N GLU A 387 -13.28 -29.71 24.38
CA GLU A 387 -13.32 -28.85 23.18
C GLU A 387 -12.87 -27.42 23.49
N GLU A 388 -13.33 -26.85 24.60
CA GLU A 388 -12.90 -25.53 25.06
C GLU A 388 -11.41 -25.50 25.39
N LYS A 389 -10.87 -26.56 26.02
CA LYS A 389 -9.44 -26.71 26.29
C LYS A 389 -8.63 -26.76 25.00
N LYS A 390 -9.08 -27.51 24.00
CA LYS A 390 -8.44 -27.55 22.66
C LYS A 390 -8.48 -26.18 21.97
N ALA A 391 -9.61 -25.48 22.05
CA ALA A 391 -9.76 -24.14 21.47
C ALA A 391 -8.82 -23.12 22.14
N GLU A 392 -8.71 -23.16 23.47
CA GLU A 392 -7.78 -22.30 24.22
C GLU A 392 -6.32 -22.65 23.93
N ALA A 393 -5.96 -23.94 23.81
CA ALA A 393 -4.62 -24.34 23.39
C ALA A 393 -4.27 -23.79 22.00
N LYS A 394 -5.23 -23.82 21.05
CA LYS A 394 -5.07 -23.19 19.72
C LYS A 394 -4.88 -21.67 19.82
N LYS A 395 -5.65 -20.99 20.67
CA LYS A 395 -5.49 -19.54 20.92
C LYS A 395 -4.12 -19.22 21.50
N GLN A 396 -3.64 -19.99 22.49
CA GLN A 396 -2.32 -19.80 23.09
C GLN A 396 -1.18 -20.01 22.08
N ARG A 397 -1.28 -21.03 21.22
CA ARG A 397 -0.36 -21.20 20.09
C ARG A 397 -0.35 -19.96 19.19
N GLY A 398 -1.52 -19.43 18.85
CA GLY A 398 -1.65 -18.20 18.06
C GLY A 398 -1.05 -16.97 18.74
N ARG A 399 -1.23 -16.81 20.06
CA ARG A 399 -0.64 -15.70 20.83
C ARG A 399 0.89 -15.77 20.85
N ARG A 400 1.47 -16.94 21.15
CA ARG A 400 2.93 -17.15 21.12
C ARG A 400 3.51 -16.90 19.73
N HIS A 401 2.80 -17.36 18.70
CA HIS A 401 3.18 -17.11 17.32
C HIS A 401 3.18 -15.62 16.99
N SER A 402 2.09 -14.93 17.31
CA SER A 402 1.97 -13.47 17.13
C SER A 402 3.09 -12.73 17.87
N HIS A 403 3.39 -13.09 19.13
CA HIS A 403 4.49 -12.51 19.89
C HIS A 403 5.85 -12.70 19.20
N ALA A 404 6.16 -13.90 18.73
CA ALA A 404 7.40 -14.16 17.98
C ALA A 404 7.50 -13.31 16.70
N VAL A 405 6.41 -13.16 15.95
CA VAL A 405 6.37 -12.33 14.73
C VAL A 405 6.63 -10.86 15.04
N HIS A 406 6.03 -10.31 16.10
CA HIS A 406 6.25 -8.91 16.49
C HIS A 406 7.66 -8.68 17.04
N ARG A 407 8.23 -9.65 17.76
CA ARG A 407 9.62 -9.61 18.19
C ARG A 407 10.55 -9.50 16.98
N ASP A 408 10.36 -10.34 15.98
CA ASP A 408 11.22 -10.36 14.79
C ASP A 408 11.04 -9.09 13.95
N PHE A 409 9.82 -8.52 13.91
CA PHE A 409 9.56 -7.20 13.31
C PHE A 409 10.31 -6.07 14.05
N LEU A 410 10.21 -6.03 15.39
CA LEU A 410 10.89 -5.06 16.24
C LEU A 410 12.41 -5.11 16.06
N LEU A 411 13.00 -6.31 16.00
CA LEU A 411 14.44 -6.51 15.74
C LEU A 411 14.89 -5.97 14.37
N GLY A 412 13.99 -5.83 13.40
CA GLY A 412 14.28 -5.27 12.07
C GLY A 412 14.21 -3.74 12.00
N LEU A 413 13.61 -3.06 12.99
CA LEU A 413 13.30 -1.63 12.87
C LEU A 413 14.53 -0.72 12.79
N GLY A 414 15.65 -1.08 13.44
CA GLY A 414 16.89 -0.30 13.34
C GLY A 414 17.45 -0.25 11.90
N ARG A 415 17.31 -1.36 11.16
CA ARG A 415 17.69 -1.42 9.74
C ARG A 415 16.75 -0.60 8.86
N VAL A 416 15.45 -0.63 9.16
CA VAL A 416 14.45 0.19 8.47
C VAL A 416 14.70 1.68 8.68
N GLN A 417 15.01 2.08 9.92
CA GLN A 417 15.38 3.46 10.23
C GLN A 417 16.63 3.91 9.43
N ARG A 418 17.64 3.04 9.32
CA ARG A 418 18.85 3.30 8.54
C ARG A 418 18.57 3.45 7.05
N VAL A 419 17.70 2.62 6.48
CA VAL A 419 17.20 2.76 5.09
C VAL A 419 16.49 4.11 4.90
N LEU A 420 15.52 4.42 5.75
CA LEU A 420 14.70 5.63 5.65
C LEU A 420 15.53 6.91 5.84
N ALA A 421 16.63 6.86 6.59
CA ALA A 421 17.57 7.98 6.73
C ALA A 421 18.48 8.17 5.50
N ASN A 422 18.62 7.18 4.60
CA ASN A 422 19.61 7.21 3.52
C ASN A 422 19.01 7.15 2.11
N VAL A 423 17.69 6.94 1.97
CA VAL A 423 17.03 6.92 0.65
C VAL A 423 15.88 7.93 0.65
N PRO A 424 15.85 8.87 -0.32
CA PRO A 424 14.68 9.73 -0.52
C PRO A 424 13.41 8.89 -0.66
N THR A 425 12.53 8.99 0.34
CA THR A 425 11.36 8.13 0.47
C THR A 425 10.08 8.90 0.21
N TYR A 426 9.24 8.35 -0.64
CA TYR A 426 7.93 8.87 -1.04
C TYR A 426 6.87 7.83 -0.73
N MET A 427 5.73 8.26 -0.22
CA MET A 427 4.68 7.36 0.26
C MET A 427 3.32 7.74 -0.32
N ILE A 428 2.46 6.77 -0.60
CA ILE A 428 1.17 6.98 -1.26
C ILE A 428 0.03 6.52 -0.35
N LEU A 429 -1.09 7.26 -0.34
CA LEU A 429 -2.29 6.94 0.42
C LEU A 429 -2.95 5.70 -0.17
N ASP A 430 -3.12 4.70 0.68
CA ASP A 430 -3.85 3.49 0.33
C ASP A 430 -5.01 3.24 1.31
N ASP A 431 -5.71 2.13 1.13
CA ASP A 431 -6.89 1.82 1.91
C ASP A 431 -6.59 1.42 3.35
N HIS A 432 -5.65 0.51 3.61
CA HIS A 432 -5.31 0.09 4.98
C HIS A 432 -4.66 1.20 5.82
N ASP A 433 -4.31 2.36 5.23
CA ASP A 433 -4.00 3.57 6.00
C ASP A 433 -5.23 4.11 6.77
N LEU A 434 -6.45 3.75 6.37
CA LEU A 434 -7.72 4.17 6.97
C LEU A 434 -8.63 2.99 7.35
N THR A 435 -8.96 2.14 6.38
CA THR A 435 -9.79 0.93 6.47
C THR A 435 -9.70 0.17 5.14
N ASP A 436 -9.72 -1.17 5.17
CA ASP A 436 -9.88 -2.02 3.98
C ASP A 436 -11.02 -1.50 3.09
N ASP A 437 -10.56 -0.93 1.98
CA ASP A 437 -11.26 -0.10 1.02
C ASP A 437 -12.11 1.08 1.51
N PHE A 438 -11.87 2.26 0.92
CA PHE A 438 -12.68 3.46 1.13
C PHE A 438 -13.03 4.19 -0.17
N PHE A 439 -14.15 4.92 -0.15
CA PHE A 439 -14.72 5.56 -1.35
C PHE A 439 -14.89 4.59 -2.53
N ILE A 440 -15.29 3.34 -2.28
CA ILE A 440 -15.49 2.32 -3.33
C ILE A 440 -16.80 2.47 -4.10
N SER A 441 -17.79 3.17 -3.56
CA SER A 441 -19.06 3.46 -4.26
C SER A 441 -19.75 4.71 -3.72
N PRO A 442 -20.69 5.31 -4.47
CA PRO A 442 -21.53 6.40 -3.98
C PRO A 442 -22.35 6.00 -2.74
N LEU A 443 -22.83 4.74 -2.67
CA LEU A 443 -23.51 4.21 -1.49
C LEU A 443 -22.60 4.18 -0.25
N TRP A 444 -21.36 3.70 -0.42
CA TRP A 444 -20.36 3.68 0.66
C TRP A 444 -20.13 5.09 1.19
N ARG A 445 -19.90 6.06 0.27
CA ARG A 445 -19.69 7.48 0.63
C ARG A 445 -20.84 8.00 1.48
N ARG A 446 -22.08 7.83 1.03
CA ARG A 446 -23.28 8.31 1.75
C ARG A 446 -23.42 7.67 3.14
N ARG A 447 -23.11 6.38 3.30
CA ARG A 447 -23.26 5.67 4.57
C ARG A 447 -22.20 6.05 5.58
N VAL A 448 -20.94 6.01 5.18
CA VAL A 448 -19.80 6.28 6.07
C VAL A 448 -19.76 7.75 6.43
N LEU A 449 -19.84 8.65 5.45
CA LEU A 449 -19.87 10.10 5.70
C LEU A 449 -21.20 10.55 6.33
N GLY A 450 -22.26 9.73 6.25
CA GLY A 450 -23.51 9.96 6.99
C GLY A 450 -23.45 9.53 8.45
N SER A 451 -22.40 8.83 8.89
CA SER A 451 -22.23 8.33 10.26
C SER A 451 -21.26 9.19 11.06
N VAL A 452 -21.56 9.39 12.35
CA VAL A 452 -20.70 10.18 13.26
C VAL A 452 -19.32 9.53 13.39
N LEU A 453 -19.28 8.23 13.72
CA LEU A 453 -18.01 7.54 13.94
C LEU A 453 -17.21 7.38 12.64
N GLY A 454 -17.87 7.14 11.50
CA GLY A 454 -17.19 7.06 10.20
C GLY A 454 -16.48 8.36 9.83
N GLN A 455 -17.10 9.52 10.06
CA GLN A 455 -16.43 10.81 9.88
C GLN A 455 -15.25 11.00 10.84
N VAL A 456 -15.39 10.59 12.11
CA VAL A 456 -14.32 10.70 13.11
C VAL A 456 -13.09 9.90 12.67
N ILE A 457 -13.28 8.61 12.34
CA ILE A 457 -12.17 7.73 11.97
C ILE A 457 -11.51 8.23 10.67
N LEU A 458 -12.29 8.57 9.64
CA LEU A 458 -11.73 9.09 8.38
C LEU A 458 -10.96 10.40 8.59
N THR A 459 -11.48 11.34 9.38
CA THR A 459 -10.81 12.63 9.62
C THR A 459 -9.50 12.42 10.38
N ASN A 460 -9.50 11.56 11.41
CA ASN A 460 -8.31 11.22 12.19
C ASN A 460 -7.25 10.54 11.33
N GLY A 461 -7.63 9.53 10.55
CA GLY A 461 -6.71 8.79 9.70
C GLY A 461 -6.14 9.64 8.55
N MET A 462 -6.96 10.46 7.89
CA MET A 462 -6.51 11.35 6.81
C MET A 462 -5.61 12.49 7.34
N LEU A 463 -5.88 13.00 8.54
CA LEU A 463 -4.97 13.95 9.22
C LEU A 463 -3.62 13.28 9.54
N ALA A 464 -3.65 12.05 10.07
CA ALA A 464 -2.42 11.31 10.35
C ALA A 464 -1.63 11.04 9.05
N TYR A 465 -2.28 10.57 7.98
CA TYR A 465 -1.62 10.40 6.69
C TYR A 465 -0.98 11.69 6.17
N ALA A 466 -1.70 12.83 6.26
CA ALA A 466 -1.17 14.12 5.81
C ALA A 466 0.14 14.49 6.54
N LEU A 467 0.16 14.34 7.87
CA LEU A 467 1.27 14.75 8.73
C LEU A 467 2.47 13.77 8.70
N PHE A 468 2.20 12.48 8.58
CA PHE A 468 3.23 11.43 8.65
C PHE A 468 3.76 11.04 7.25
N GLN A 469 2.95 11.17 6.19
CA GLN A 469 3.31 10.71 4.84
C GLN A 469 3.31 11.85 3.80
N ASP A 470 2.17 12.52 3.56
CA ASP A 470 2.01 13.48 2.45
C ASP A 470 2.92 14.70 2.55
N TRP A 471 3.09 15.24 3.77
CA TRP A 471 3.91 16.43 4.01
C TRP A 471 5.33 16.27 3.46
N GLY A 472 5.89 15.06 3.52
CA GLY A 472 7.23 14.79 3.00
C GLY A 472 7.30 14.56 1.49
N ASN A 473 6.19 14.23 0.83
CA ASN A 473 6.18 14.00 -0.63
C ASN A 473 6.40 15.32 -1.39
N ASP A 474 5.75 16.39 -0.94
CA ASP A 474 5.93 17.73 -1.47
C ASP A 474 5.83 18.79 -0.36
N PRO A 475 6.92 19.04 0.39
CA PRO A 475 6.92 20.05 1.44
C PRO A 475 6.68 21.47 0.90
N ARG A 476 6.94 21.75 -0.38
CA ARG A 476 6.71 23.09 -0.96
C ARG A 476 5.22 23.42 -1.06
N ARG A 477 4.38 22.40 -1.28
CA ARG A 477 2.91 22.53 -1.27
C ARG A 477 2.35 23.00 0.07
N TYR A 478 3.11 22.82 1.15
CA TYR A 478 2.74 23.18 2.51
C TYR A 478 3.28 24.54 2.97
N ASP A 479 4.12 25.21 2.16
CA ASP A 479 4.71 26.51 2.50
C ASP A 479 3.65 27.63 2.54
N GLN A 480 2.66 27.56 1.65
CA GLN A 480 1.60 28.58 1.55
C GLN A 480 0.38 28.21 2.39
N ALA A 481 -0.05 29.15 3.23
CA ALA A 481 -1.28 29.08 3.98
C ALA A 481 -2.03 30.40 3.86
N THR A 482 -3.35 30.34 4.06
CA THR A 482 -4.21 31.51 4.08
C THR A 482 -3.94 32.29 5.36
N ASP A 483 -3.63 33.57 5.23
CA ASP A 483 -3.37 34.47 6.35
C ASP A 483 -4.04 35.84 6.14
N ALA A 484 -3.80 36.78 7.06
CA ALA A 484 -4.36 38.12 6.96
C ALA A 484 -3.84 38.92 5.74
N ALA A 485 -2.67 38.57 5.21
CA ALA A 485 -2.08 39.18 4.02
C ALA A 485 -2.60 38.53 2.72
N HIS A 486 -3.00 37.26 2.76
CA HIS A 486 -3.48 36.46 1.63
C HIS A 486 -4.85 35.81 1.89
N PRO A 487 -5.92 36.59 2.14
CA PRO A 487 -7.26 36.05 2.35
C PRO A 487 -7.88 35.43 1.08
N ASP A 488 -7.33 35.73 -0.09
CA ASP A 488 -7.74 35.24 -1.40
C ASP A 488 -7.46 33.74 -1.60
N LEU A 489 -6.59 33.14 -0.80
CA LEU A 489 -6.22 31.71 -0.88
C LEU A 489 -7.29 30.76 -0.32
N GLY A 490 -8.36 31.29 0.29
CA GLY A 490 -9.61 30.55 0.53
C GLY A 490 -9.59 29.52 1.67
N GLY A 491 -8.48 29.36 2.39
CA GLY A 491 -8.39 28.55 3.60
C GLY A 491 -8.44 27.04 3.35
N GLN A 492 -8.02 26.55 2.20
CA GLN A 492 -8.06 25.11 1.90
C GLN A 492 -6.79 24.57 1.23
N LEU A 493 -5.66 25.26 1.39
CA LEU A 493 -4.36 24.80 0.92
C LEU A 493 -3.75 23.74 1.86
N PRO A 494 -2.80 22.89 1.41
CA PRO A 494 -2.06 22.00 2.30
C PRO A 494 -1.41 22.72 3.48
N GLY A 495 -0.87 23.92 3.29
CA GLY A 495 -0.36 24.70 4.42
C GLY A 495 -1.44 25.08 5.43
N ASP A 496 -2.70 25.32 5.04
CA ASP A 496 -3.78 25.59 5.99
C ASP A 496 -4.00 24.43 6.97
N LEU A 497 -3.76 23.19 6.56
CA LEU A 497 -3.81 22.02 7.43
C LEU A 497 -2.79 22.17 8.57
N LEU A 498 -1.56 22.58 8.27
CA LEU A 498 -0.53 22.81 9.29
C LEU A 498 -0.80 24.03 10.18
N VAL A 499 -1.60 25.03 9.75
CA VAL A 499 -2.04 26.12 10.67
C VAL A 499 -3.04 25.54 11.67
N ARG A 500 -3.92 24.65 11.19
CA ARG A 500 -5.07 24.14 11.95
C ARG A 500 -4.71 23.00 12.87
N ALA A 501 -3.78 22.14 12.47
CA ALA A 501 -3.46 20.91 13.17
C ALA A 501 -3.09 21.13 14.66
N PRO A 502 -2.31 22.17 15.04
CA PRO A 502 -2.04 22.47 16.47
C PRO A 502 -3.28 22.78 17.31
N SER A 503 -4.34 23.34 16.69
CA SER A 503 -5.60 23.63 17.37
C SER A 503 -6.48 22.40 17.55
N TYR A 504 -6.13 21.28 16.91
CA TYR A 504 -6.89 20.03 17.04
C TYR A 504 -6.85 19.51 18.48
N PHE A 505 -5.68 19.61 19.11
CA PHE A 505 -5.45 19.39 20.54
C PHE A 505 -4.59 20.53 21.10
N ALA A 506 -5.18 21.70 21.35
CA ALA A 506 -4.45 22.89 21.77
C ALA A 506 -3.75 22.73 23.13
N ALA A 507 -2.68 23.50 23.36
CA ALA A 507 -1.97 23.47 24.64
C ALA A 507 -2.89 23.86 25.80
N GLY A 508 -2.89 23.05 26.87
CA GLY A 508 -3.77 23.23 28.04
C GLY A 508 -5.23 22.79 27.82
N GLN A 509 -5.59 22.31 26.63
CA GLN A 509 -6.92 21.73 26.38
C GLN A 509 -7.10 20.45 27.21
N LYS A 510 -8.22 20.34 27.92
CA LYS A 510 -8.54 19.17 28.76
C LYS A 510 -9.46 18.15 28.08
N VAL A 511 -10.16 18.58 27.02
CA VAL A 511 -11.09 17.77 26.25
C VAL A 511 -10.99 18.19 24.78
N GLY A 512 -10.60 17.27 23.89
CA GLY A 512 -10.53 17.48 22.44
C GLY A 512 -11.04 16.28 21.65
N PRO A 513 -11.03 16.31 20.32
CA PRO A 513 -10.50 17.38 19.48
C PRO A 513 -11.37 18.65 19.49
N ASP A 514 -10.79 19.80 19.13
CA ASP A 514 -11.57 21.02 18.91
C ASP A 514 -12.62 20.83 17.79
N PRO A 515 -13.93 21.01 18.05
CA PRO A 515 -14.98 20.72 17.05
C PRO A 515 -14.91 21.60 15.79
N GLY A 516 -14.47 22.86 15.94
CA GLY A 516 -14.33 23.79 14.82
C GLY A 516 -13.20 23.34 13.88
N THR A 517 -12.07 22.98 14.46
CA THR A 517 -10.89 22.44 13.75
C THR A 517 -11.22 21.10 13.10
N PHE A 518 -11.90 20.19 13.80
CA PHE A 518 -12.40 18.93 13.24
C PHE A 518 -13.23 19.16 11.98
N THR A 519 -14.25 20.03 12.07
CA THR A 519 -15.15 20.33 10.94
C THR A 519 -14.39 20.96 9.77
N SER A 520 -13.42 21.81 10.07
CA SER A 520 -12.57 22.48 9.09
C SER A 520 -11.67 21.48 8.34
N LEU A 521 -11.05 20.54 9.06
CA LEU A 521 -10.23 19.48 8.47
C LEU A 521 -11.07 18.52 7.61
N ALA A 522 -12.21 18.04 8.13
CA ALA A 522 -13.14 17.21 7.37
C ALA A 522 -13.60 17.88 6.07
N ARG A 523 -13.76 19.22 6.08
CA ARG A 523 -14.06 19.99 4.87
C ARG A 523 -12.94 19.98 3.84
N MET A 524 -11.68 20.11 4.28
CA MET A 524 -10.50 20.05 3.41
C MET A 524 -10.37 18.68 2.73
N PHE A 525 -10.71 17.61 3.45
CA PHE A 525 -10.75 16.24 2.95
C PHE A 525 -11.99 15.92 2.08
N GLY A 526 -12.95 16.85 1.97
CA GLY A 526 -14.11 16.72 1.09
C GLY A 526 -15.26 15.85 1.63
N HIS A 527 -15.39 15.73 2.95
CA HIS A 527 -16.43 14.91 3.58
C HIS A 527 -17.86 15.43 3.33
N GLN A 528 -17.99 16.73 3.07
CA GLN A 528 -19.23 17.43 2.73
C GLN A 528 -19.62 17.34 1.25
N LEU A 529 -18.76 16.77 0.39
CA LEU A 529 -19.00 16.77 -1.04
C LEU A 529 -19.95 15.62 -1.43
N ASP A 530 -21.13 16.01 -1.88
CA ASP A 530 -22.12 15.09 -2.42
C ASP A 530 -21.66 14.49 -3.74
N ASN A 531 -21.90 13.19 -3.91
CA ASN A 531 -21.64 12.47 -5.14
C ASN A 531 -22.96 12.16 -5.84
N THR A 532 -23.46 13.12 -6.61
CA THR A 532 -24.74 13.03 -7.33
C THR A 532 -24.53 12.48 -8.73
N PRO A 533 -25.45 11.65 -9.26
CA PRO A 533 -25.32 11.12 -10.61
C PRO A 533 -25.64 12.18 -11.67
N ASP A 534 -24.94 12.10 -12.80
CA ASP A 534 -25.25 12.80 -14.04
C ASP A 534 -26.52 12.22 -14.69
N PRO A 535 -27.12 12.89 -15.70
CA PRO A 535 -28.32 12.40 -16.40
C PRO A 535 -28.20 10.98 -16.97
N ASP A 536 -26.97 10.56 -17.31
CA ASP A 536 -26.67 9.22 -17.83
C ASP A 536 -26.52 8.15 -16.71
N GLY A 537 -26.77 8.51 -15.46
CA GLY A 537 -26.73 7.62 -14.29
C GLY A 537 -25.33 7.33 -13.74
N ARG A 538 -24.28 7.91 -14.34
CA ARG A 538 -22.89 7.83 -13.87
C ARG A 538 -22.64 8.85 -12.75
N PHE A 539 -21.71 8.54 -11.86
CA PHE A 539 -21.32 9.42 -10.77
C PHE A 539 -19.93 10.00 -11.06
N PRO A 540 -19.81 11.31 -11.32
CA PRO A 540 -18.51 11.96 -11.56
C PRO A 540 -17.67 12.00 -10.28
N ALA A 541 -16.37 12.25 -10.40
CA ALA A 541 -15.53 12.42 -9.22
C ALA A 541 -15.85 13.71 -8.45
N VAL A 542 -15.86 13.60 -7.12
CA VAL A 542 -15.79 14.77 -6.24
C VAL A 542 -14.40 15.40 -6.32
N ARG A 543 -14.31 16.69 -5.97
CA ARG A 543 -13.07 17.47 -5.99
C ARG A 543 -12.75 18.00 -4.58
N PRO A 544 -12.15 17.18 -3.70
CA PRO A 544 -11.67 17.66 -2.41
C PRO A 544 -10.60 18.75 -2.61
N ALA A 545 -10.42 19.60 -1.60
CA ALA A 545 -9.46 20.69 -1.69
C ALA A 545 -8.01 20.19 -1.55
N LEU A 546 -7.82 19.23 -0.64
CA LEU A 546 -6.57 18.48 -0.57
C LEU A 546 -6.58 17.35 -1.62
N THR A 547 -5.43 17.17 -2.26
CA THR A 547 -5.21 16.12 -3.25
C THR A 547 -3.93 15.38 -2.92
N TRP A 548 -3.86 14.08 -3.19
CA TRP A 548 -2.75 13.24 -2.69
C TRP A 548 -1.75 12.82 -3.76
N HIS A 549 -1.97 13.26 -5.00
CA HIS A 549 -1.05 13.04 -6.11
C HIS A 549 0.13 14.02 -6.04
N PHE A 550 1.29 13.60 -6.53
CA PHE A 550 2.48 14.42 -6.62
C PHE A 550 3.37 13.99 -7.77
N SER A 551 4.33 14.84 -8.14
CA SER A 551 5.30 14.52 -9.18
C SER A 551 6.71 14.87 -8.74
N ILE A 552 7.67 14.13 -9.27
CA ILE A 552 9.10 14.30 -9.01
C ILE A 552 9.82 14.25 -10.34
N ASP A 553 10.64 15.27 -10.59
CA ASP A 553 11.43 15.36 -11.79
C ASP A 553 12.84 14.82 -11.55
N GLY A 554 13.30 13.94 -12.44
CA GLY A 554 14.69 13.52 -12.54
C GLY A 554 15.37 14.06 -13.81
N PRO A 555 16.68 13.81 -13.98
CA PRO A 555 17.41 14.27 -15.15
C PRO A 555 16.88 13.70 -16.47
N LYS A 556 16.51 12.41 -16.47
CA LYS A 556 16.07 11.65 -17.66
C LYS A 556 14.66 11.08 -17.54
N HIS A 557 13.98 11.28 -16.41
CA HIS A 557 12.66 10.73 -16.15
C HIS A 557 11.78 11.71 -15.40
N GLN A 558 10.47 11.46 -15.42
CA GLN A 558 9.52 12.10 -14.53
C GLN A 558 8.71 11.01 -13.83
N VAL A 559 8.57 11.13 -12.51
CA VAL A 559 7.68 10.27 -11.72
C VAL A 559 6.40 11.01 -11.40
N VAL A 560 5.27 10.33 -11.51
CA VAL A 560 3.94 10.78 -11.06
C VAL A 560 3.38 9.72 -10.14
N ALA A 561 3.00 10.10 -8.92
CA ALA A 561 2.27 9.22 -8.00
C ALA A 561 0.79 9.58 -8.03
N PHE A 562 -0.08 8.58 -8.22
CA PHE A 562 -1.53 8.77 -8.30
C PHE A 562 -2.22 8.85 -6.94
N ASP A 563 -3.26 9.65 -6.92
CA ASP A 563 -4.34 9.60 -5.93
C ASP A 563 -5.44 8.70 -6.46
N ASN A 564 -5.33 7.41 -6.16
CA ASN A 564 -6.26 6.36 -6.59
C ASN A 564 -7.53 6.29 -5.73
N ARG A 565 -7.57 6.98 -4.59
CA ARG A 565 -8.56 6.72 -3.55
C ARG A 565 -9.60 7.85 -3.45
N THR A 566 -9.25 9.12 -3.68
CA THR A 566 -10.17 10.23 -3.35
C THR A 566 -10.90 10.88 -4.52
N ARG A 567 -10.38 10.76 -5.75
CA ARG A 567 -10.97 11.34 -6.98
C ARG A 567 -11.47 10.27 -7.96
N ARG A 568 -12.32 9.39 -7.44
CA ARG A 568 -12.94 8.25 -8.14
C ARG A 568 -14.24 8.63 -8.85
N SER A 569 -14.47 8.08 -10.03
CA SER A 569 -15.78 8.11 -10.72
C SER A 569 -16.46 6.76 -10.62
N TYR A 570 -17.79 6.66 -10.78
CA TYR A 570 -18.50 5.38 -10.65
C TYR A 570 -19.52 5.19 -11.77
N ALA A 571 -19.62 3.94 -12.26
CA ALA A 571 -20.59 3.60 -13.29
C ALA A 571 -22.03 3.52 -12.74
N SER A 572 -22.20 3.27 -11.44
CA SER A 572 -23.51 3.21 -10.77
C SER A 572 -23.36 3.41 -9.25
N GLU A 573 -24.48 3.46 -8.52
CA GLU A 573 -24.50 3.70 -7.05
C GLU A 573 -23.80 2.59 -6.23
N VAL A 574 -23.70 1.37 -6.78
CA VAL A 574 -23.10 0.19 -6.12
C VAL A 574 -22.05 -0.51 -7.00
N GLY A 575 -21.72 0.07 -8.15
CA GLY A 575 -20.74 -0.47 -9.08
C GLY A 575 -19.30 -0.21 -8.64
N PRO A 576 -18.33 -0.90 -9.26
CA PRO A 576 -16.91 -0.70 -8.96
C PRO A 576 -16.47 0.74 -9.27
N PRO A 577 -15.48 1.26 -8.54
CA PRO A 577 -14.92 2.57 -8.79
C PRO A 577 -14.06 2.55 -10.06
N GLY A 578 -14.16 3.62 -10.85
CA GLY A 578 -13.06 4.06 -11.71
C GLY A 578 -12.03 4.74 -10.82
N ASN A 579 -10.96 4.00 -10.50
CA ASN A 579 -9.89 4.37 -9.56
C ASN A 579 -9.44 5.83 -9.66
N VAL A 580 -9.15 6.31 -10.87
CA VAL A 580 -8.91 7.73 -11.15
C VAL A 580 -9.85 8.18 -12.26
N SER A 581 -10.67 9.20 -12.01
CA SER A 581 -11.62 9.67 -13.02
C SER A 581 -10.90 10.31 -14.23
N PRO A 582 -11.52 10.31 -15.43
CA PRO A 582 -10.95 10.96 -16.61
C PRO A 582 -10.53 12.42 -16.38
N GLU A 583 -11.29 13.19 -15.60
CA GLU A 583 -10.95 14.58 -15.26
C GLU A 583 -9.77 14.64 -14.31
N ALA A 584 -9.70 13.74 -13.33
CA ALA A 584 -8.57 13.65 -12.42
C ALA A 584 -7.29 13.23 -13.13
N LEU A 585 -7.36 12.34 -14.13
CA LEU A 585 -6.20 11.98 -14.96
C LEU A 585 -5.60 13.18 -15.70
N VAL A 586 -6.42 14.19 -16.07
CA VAL A 586 -5.93 15.42 -16.69
C VAL A 586 -5.06 16.22 -15.73
N ASP A 587 -5.45 16.28 -14.46
CA ASP A 587 -4.74 17.02 -13.43
C ASP A 587 -3.50 16.26 -12.93
N GLN A 588 -3.60 14.93 -12.81
CA GLN A 588 -2.56 14.11 -12.20
C GLN A 588 -1.41 13.77 -13.16
N LEU A 589 -1.68 13.61 -14.46
CA LEU A 589 -0.64 13.33 -15.46
C LEU A 589 -0.20 14.61 -16.18
N PRO A 590 1.09 14.79 -16.48
CA PRO A 590 1.54 15.92 -17.30
C PRO A 590 0.90 15.89 -18.69
N PRO A 591 0.90 17.01 -19.43
CA PRO A 591 0.56 16.98 -20.85
C PRO A 591 1.65 16.24 -21.64
N PRO A 592 1.31 15.32 -22.55
CA PRO A 592 2.27 14.72 -23.47
C PRO A 592 2.66 15.70 -24.61
N PRO A 593 3.88 15.62 -25.17
CA PRO A 593 4.98 14.75 -24.74
C PRO A 593 5.67 15.26 -23.47
N LEU A 594 6.56 14.45 -22.88
CA LEU A 594 7.39 14.90 -21.76
C LEU A 594 8.22 16.14 -22.13
N ALA A 595 8.59 16.92 -21.11
CA ALA A 595 9.49 18.05 -21.28
C ALA A 595 10.84 17.61 -21.88
N ALA A 596 11.45 18.50 -22.68
CA ALA A 596 12.69 18.20 -23.39
C ALA A 596 13.81 17.69 -22.45
N GLY A 597 14.49 16.62 -22.87
CA GLY A 597 15.54 15.95 -22.10
C GLY A 597 15.06 14.79 -21.23
N ARG A 598 13.74 14.65 -21.01
CA ARG A 598 13.14 13.50 -20.32
C ARG A 598 12.80 12.39 -21.32
N GLU A 599 13.14 11.17 -20.95
CA GLU A 599 13.05 10.00 -21.82
C GLU A 599 11.97 9.01 -21.38
N VAL A 600 11.66 8.93 -20.08
CA VAL A 600 10.70 7.95 -19.52
C VAL A 600 9.72 8.62 -18.55
N LEU A 601 8.44 8.28 -18.67
CA LEU A 601 7.42 8.57 -17.65
C LEU A 601 7.30 7.36 -16.74
N ILE A 602 7.37 7.59 -15.43
CA ILE A 602 7.14 6.56 -14.41
C ILE A 602 5.87 6.96 -13.64
N VAL A 603 4.91 6.06 -13.57
CA VAL A 603 3.67 6.24 -12.82
C VAL A 603 3.67 5.29 -11.64
N VAL A 604 3.48 5.81 -10.43
CA VAL A 604 3.35 5.01 -9.21
C VAL A 604 1.88 4.99 -8.82
N ALA A 605 1.28 3.81 -8.76
CA ALA A 605 -0.11 3.62 -8.36
C ALA A 605 -0.17 2.59 -7.23
N PRO A 606 -0.97 2.80 -6.17
CA PRO A 606 -1.13 1.80 -5.12
C PRO A 606 -1.61 0.46 -5.70
N LEU A 607 -2.69 0.51 -6.46
CA LEU A 607 -3.28 -0.64 -7.13
C LEU A 607 -2.56 -1.00 -8.43
N GLN A 608 -2.48 -2.30 -8.73
CA GLN A 608 -2.02 -2.80 -10.02
C GLN A 608 -2.92 -2.30 -11.17
N VAL A 609 -2.32 -1.57 -12.12
CA VAL A 609 -3.05 -0.98 -13.27
C VAL A 609 -3.27 -2.01 -14.37
N ILE A 610 -2.23 -2.77 -14.72
CA ILE A 610 -2.28 -3.82 -15.75
C ILE A 610 -2.08 -5.18 -15.06
N GLY A 611 -3.17 -5.87 -14.77
CA GLY A 611 -3.16 -7.17 -14.09
C GLY A 611 -2.71 -8.32 -15.00
N PRO A 612 -2.39 -9.50 -14.43
CA PRO A 612 -2.16 -10.71 -15.20
C PRO A 612 -3.44 -11.14 -15.92
N GLY A 613 -3.40 -11.25 -17.25
CA GLY A 613 -4.58 -11.46 -18.09
C GLY A 613 -5.51 -12.63 -17.72
N VAL A 614 -4.98 -13.69 -17.09
CA VAL A 614 -5.79 -14.83 -16.61
C VAL A 614 -6.64 -14.49 -15.39
N LEU A 615 -6.15 -13.62 -14.49
CA LEU A 615 -6.87 -13.24 -13.28
C LEU A 615 -8.00 -12.26 -13.60
N ASP A 616 -7.73 -11.22 -14.39
CA ASP A 616 -8.70 -10.18 -14.75
C ASP A 616 -9.86 -10.71 -15.63
N GLU A 617 -9.63 -11.77 -16.41
CA GLU A 617 -10.59 -12.20 -17.45
C GLU A 617 -11.40 -13.44 -17.10
N ILE A 618 -10.81 -14.39 -16.38
CA ILE A 618 -11.43 -15.67 -16.08
C ILE A 618 -11.90 -15.71 -14.62
N VAL A 619 -11.09 -15.19 -13.70
CA VAL A 619 -11.32 -15.33 -12.26
C VAL A 619 -12.18 -14.18 -11.72
N SER A 620 -11.82 -12.93 -11.98
CA SER A 620 -12.52 -11.75 -11.44
C SER A 620 -14.00 -11.65 -11.87
N PRO A 621 -14.38 -11.87 -13.15
CA PRO A 621 -15.79 -11.81 -13.58
C PRO A 621 -16.64 -12.99 -13.08
N ALA A 622 -16.03 -14.18 -12.90
CA ALA A 622 -16.71 -15.36 -12.39
C ALA A 622 -16.98 -15.25 -10.87
N ILE A 623 -16.01 -14.73 -10.11
CA ILE A 623 -16.15 -14.34 -8.71
C ILE A 623 -17.34 -13.38 -8.56
N TYR A 624 -17.35 -12.28 -9.32
CA TYR A 624 -18.42 -11.29 -9.26
C TYR A 624 -19.82 -11.92 -9.43
N ARG A 625 -20.01 -12.78 -10.44
CA ARG A 625 -21.31 -13.42 -10.74
C ARG A 625 -21.76 -14.44 -9.71
N ILE A 626 -20.86 -15.25 -9.19
CA ILE A 626 -21.17 -16.27 -8.18
C ILE A 626 -21.60 -15.57 -6.88
N PHE A 627 -20.94 -14.46 -6.52
CA PHE A 627 -21.27 -13.69 -5.34
C PHE A 627 -22.58 -12.91 -5.47
N ASP A 628 -22.85 -12.29 -6.62
CA ASP A 628 -24.12 -11.59 -6.87
C ASP A 628 -25.31 -12.56 -6.81
N MET A 629 -25.20 -13.75 -7.43
CA MET A 629 -26.26 -14.77 -7.38
C MET A 629 -26.49 -15.33 -5.96
N ALA A 630 -25.43 -15.50 -5.17
CA ALA A 630 -25.54 -15.99 -3.79
C ALA A 630 -26.13 -14.95 -2.81
N LYS A 631 -25.97 -13.64 -3.10
CA LYS A 631 -26.45 -12.55 -2.24
C LYS A 631 -27.80 -11.96 -2.67
N ALA A 632 -28.15 -11.96 -3.97
CA ALA A 632 -29.42 -11.45 -4.51
C ALA A 632 -30.67 -12.05 -3.83
N GLY A 633 -30.69 -13.37 -3.60
CA GLY A 633 -31.81 -14.06 -2.95
C GLY A 633 -32.02 -13.69 -1.47
N LYS A 634 -31.00 -13.14 -0.80
CA LYS A 634 -31.08 -12.70 0.60
C LYS A 634 -31.51 -11.24 0.74
N LEU A 635 -31.60 -10.46 -0.34
CA LEU A 635 -31.87 -9.02 -0.30
C LEU A 635 -33.35 -8.65 -0.17
N ALA A 636 -34.28 -9.60 -0.34
CA ALA A 636 -35.71 -9.30 -0.41
C ALA A 636 -36.36 -8.89 0.93
N ASN A 637 -35.67 -8.94 2.07
CA ASN A 637 -36.37 -8.89 3.37
C ASN A 637 -35.65 -8.27 4.59
N ASP A 638 -34.64 -7.39 4.47
CA ASP A 638 -34.05 -6.77 5.66
C ASP A 638 -34.01 -5.22 5.64
N GLN A 639 -34.76 -4.63 6.58
CA GLN A 639 -34.65 -3.25 7.05
C GLN A 639 -33.65 -3.11 8.22
N VAL A 640 -32.46 -3.71 8.11
CA VAL A 640 -31.44 -3.62 9.18
C VAL A 640 -30.14 -3.07 8.61
N SER A 641 -29.75 -1.90 9.11
CA SER A 641 -28.46 -1.25 8.90
C SER A 641 -27.30 -2.14 9.40
N GLY A 642 -26.15 -2.06 8.74
CA GLY A 642 -24.86 -2.51 9.30
C GLY A 642 -24.57 -4.00 9.43
N SER A 643 -25.50 -4.93 9.15
CA SER A 643 -25.17 -6.37 9.10
C SER A 643 -25.07 -6.90 7.66
N ARG A 644 -23.85 -6.89 7.12
CA ARG A 644 -23.41 -7.80 6.03
C ARG A 644 -24.14 -7.74 4.68
N ARG A 645 -24.70 -6.60 4.27
CA ARG A 645 -25.36 -6.46 2.96
C ARG A 645 -25.17 -5.07 2.32
N MET A 646 -23.94 -4.70 2.01
CA MET A 646 -23.74 -3.90 0.79
C MET A 646 -23.70 -4.89 -0.39
N PRO A 647 -24.59 -4.77 -1.40
CA PRO A 647 -24.43 -5.47 -2.67
C PRO A 647 -23.06 -5.09 -3.26
N GLY A 648 -22.34 -6.06 -3.84
CA GLY A 648 -21.05 -5.79 -4.50
C GLY A 648 -19.98 -5.23 -3.58
N THR A 649 -19.64 -5.90 -2.46
CA THR A 649 -18.52 -5.49 -1.57
C THR A 649 -17.69 -6.69 -1.12
N ASN A 650 -17.15 -7.46 -2.07
CA ASN A 650 -15.85 -8.06 -1.77
C ASN A 650 -14.82 -7.03 -2.26
N PRO A 651 -14.20 -6.25 -1.37
CA PRO A 651 -13.37 -5.11 -1.75
C PRO A 651 -12.23 -5.53 -2.69
N ASP A 652 -11.52 -6.60 -2.34
CA ASP A 652 -10.47 -7.26 -3.15
C ASP A 652 -10.84 -7.57 -4.60
N ALA A 653 -12.14 -7.74 -4.90
CA ALA A 653 -12.62 -8.15 -6.22
C ALA A 653 -13.13 -6.99 -7.09
N LEU A 654 -13.18 -5.75 -6.58
CA LEU A 654 -13.87 -4.62 -7.23
C LEU A 654 -12.94 -3.50 -7.71
N GLU A 655 -11.68 -3.51 -7.29
CA GLU A 655 -10.76 -2.40 -7.52
C GLU A 655 -9.88 -2.55 -8.77
N THR A 656 -10.01 -3.67 -9.49
CA THR A 656 -9.30 -3.86 -10.76
C THR A 656 -9.72 -2.75 -11.74
N TRP A 657 -8.74 -2.03 -12.29
CA TRP A 657 -8.98 -0.95 -13.26
C TRP A 657 -9.87 -1.39 -14.44
N ALA A 658 -9.72 -2.65 -14.87
CA ALA A 658 -10.52 -3.24 -15.96
C ALA A 658 -12.04 -3.32 -15.69
N LEU A 659 -12.49 -3.17 -14.43
CA LEU A 659 -13.91 -3.23 -14.06
C LEU A 659 -14.67 -1.92 -14.35
N GLU A 660 -13.97 -0.80 -14.56
CA GLU A 660 -14.52 0.46 -15.08
C GLU A 660 -13.82 0.83 -16.41
N PRO A 661 -14.30 0.28 -17.55
CA PRO A 661 -13.59 0.39 -18.82
C PRO A 661 -13.40 1.81 -19.34
N LEU A 662 -14.27 2.76 -18.97
CA LEU A 662 -14.14 4.14 -19.44
C LEU A 662 -12.88 4.79 -18.85
N ALA A 663 -12.74 4.80 -17.53
CA ALA A 663 -11.57 5.34 -16.84
C ALA A 663 -10.28 4.63 -17.26
N PHE A 664 -10.32 3.29 -17.38
CA PHE A 664 -9.16 2.51 -17.80
C PHE A 664 -8.69 2.85 -19.23
N GLU A 665 -9.61 2.88 -20.21
CA GLU A 665 -9.22 3.20 -21.59
C GLU A 665 -8.81 4.67 -21.76
N HIS A 666 -9.37 5.59 -20.96
CA HIS A 666 -8.90 6.97 -20.89
C HIS A 666 -7.46 7.07 -20.36
N LEU A 667 -7.12 6.29 -19.34
CA LEU A 667 -5.75 6.18 -18.84
C LEU A 667 -4.81 5.65 -19.93
N LEU A 668 -5.14 4.49 -20.52
CA LEU A 668 -4.30 3.86 -21.55
C LEU A 668 -4.04 4.79 -22.74
N LYS A 669 -5.08 5.47 -23.25
CA LYS A 669 -4.96 6.45 -24.32
C LYS A 669 -3.99 7.57 -23.98
N ARG A 670 -4.06 8.11 -22.76
CA ARG A 670 -3.19 9.19 -22.32
C ARG A 670 -1.76 8.72 -22.09
N LEU A 671 -1.57 7.53 -21.51
CA LEU A 671 -0.24 6.95 -21.30
C LEU A 671 0.45 6.60 -22.63
N ALA A 672 -0.29 6.11 -23.61
CA ALA A 672 0.24 5.76 -24.93
C ALA A 672 0.90 6.94 -25.65
N GLU A 673 0.44 8.18 -25.42
CA GLU A 673 1.03 9.39 -26.00
C GLU A 673 2.49 9.63 -25.55
N PHE A 674 2.90 9.06 -24.41
CA PHE A 674 4.28 9.20 -23.93
C PHE A 674 5.26 8.19 -24.53
N GLN A 675 4.76 7.11 -25.16
CA GLN A 675 5.51 6.02 -25.80
C GLN A 675 6.39 5.15 -24.88
N ARG A 676 7.00 5.74 -23.85
CA ARG A 676 7.91 5.13 -22.87
C ARG A 676 7.37 5.30 -21.46
N VAL A 677 6.60 4.32 -21.00
CA VAL A 677 5.96 4.38 -19.68
C VAL A 677 6.30 3.16 -18.85
N VAL A 678 6.64 3.39 -17.58
CA VAL A 678 6.74 2.35 -16.55
C VAL A 678 5.68 2.62 -15.48
N LEU A 679 4.86 1.64 -15.18
CA LEU A 679 3.89 1.63 -14.10
C LEU A 679 4.51 0.82 -12.95
N LEU A 680 4.66 1.43 -11.78
CA LEU A 680 5.07 0.78 -10.54
C LEU A 680 3.84 0.66 -9.65
N SER A 681 3.54 -0.54 -9.15
CA SER A 681 2.42 -0.71 -8.22
C SER A 681 2.68 -1.64 -7.05
N GLY A 682 1.79 -1.53 -6.06
CA GLY A 682 1.71 -2.34 -4.86
C GLY A 682 0.36 -3.04 -4.73
N ASP A 683 0.03 -3.43 -3.50
CA ASP A 683 -1.29 -3.83 -3.02
C ASP A 683 -2.06 -4.94 -3.78
N VAL A 684 -1.36 -6.03 -4.10
CA VAL A 684 -1.96 -7.26 -4.65
C VAL A 684 -1.31 -8.54 -4.11
N HIS A 685 -0.49 -8.40 -3.05
CA HIS A 685 0.25 -9.45 -2.33
C HIS A 685 1.13 -10.37 -3.21
N ASN A 686 1.58 -9.86 -4.35
CA ASN A 686 2.50 -10.55 -5.24
C ASN A 686 3.45 -9.59 -5.95
N SER A 687 4.53 -10.13 -6.51
CA SER A 687 5.37 -9.43 -7.48
C SER A 687 5.23 -10.05 -8.85
N THR A 688 4.98 -9.23 -9.86
CA THR A 688 4.83 -9.63 -11.26
C THR A 688 5.31 -8.53 -12.20
N GLY A 689 5.51 -8.88 -13.46
CA GLY A 689 5.80 -7.95 -14.53
C GLY A 689 4.92 -8.25 -15.73
N ASN A 690 4.36 -7.21 -16.36
CA ASN A 690 3.61 -7.30 -17.60
C ASN A 690 4.09 -6.21 -18.56
N VAL A 691 3.97 -6.44 -19.86
CA VAL A 691 4.15 -5.40 -20.88
C VAL A 691 2.87 -5.28 -21.70
N MET A 692 2.40 -4.05 -21.87
CA MET A 692 1.31 -3.74 -22.77
C MET A 692 1.83 -3.04 -24.02
N ARG A 693 1.36 -3.50 -25.16
CA ARG A 693 1.51 -2.84 -26.46
C ARG A 693 0.19 -2.22 -26.85
N TYR A 694 0.23 -0.94 -27.19
CA TYR A 694 -0.96 -0.16 -27.55
C TYR A 694 -0.79 0.47 -28.93
N TRP A 695 -1.63 0.09 -29.89
CA TRP A 695 -1.66 0.62 -31.26
C TRP A 695 -2.89 1.52 -31.45
N ARG A 696 -2.68 2.69 -32.06
CA ARG A 696 -3.77 3.58 -32.47
C ARG A 696 -4.19 3.28 -33.90
N GLY A 697 -5.49 3.14 -34.14
CA GLY A 697 -6.06 2.86 -35.47
C GLY A 697 -5.30 1.77 -36.22
N ALA A 698 -4.80 2.11 -37.40
CA ALA A 698 -4.04 1.22 -38.28
C ALA A 698 -2.52 1.29 -38.08
N ASP A 699 -2.01 2.00 -37.06
CA ASP A 699 -0.58 2.14 -36.82
C ASP A 699 0.08 0.77 -36.62
N ALA A 700 1.28 0.62 -37.16
CA ALA A 700 2.07 -0.60 -37.02
C ALA A 700 2.94 -0.61 -35.76
N ARG A 701 3.27 0.56 -35.21
CA ARG A 701 4.15 0.70 -34.03
C ARG A 701 3.34 0.94 -32.76
N PRO A 702 3.54 0.15 -31.69
CA PRO A 702 2.84 0.36 -30.44
C PRO A 702 3.58 1.33 -29.52
N ALA A 703 2.82 2.04 -28.69
CA ALA A 703 3.35 2.50 -27.41
C ALA A 703 3.55 1.28 -26.49
N CYS A 704 4.68 1.22 -25.78
CA CYS A 704 4.99 0.12 -24.87
C CYS A 704 4.92 0.62 -23.42
N LEU A 705 4.03 0.02 -22.64
CA LEU A 705 3.80 0.32 -21.23
C LEU A 705 4.25 -0.88 -20.40
N ALA A 706 5.32 -0.72 -19.61
CA ALA A 706 5.75 -1.76 -18.69
C ALA A 706 4.99 -1.62 -17.37
N GLN A 707 4.44 -2.69 -16.83
CA GLN A 707 3.87 -2.74 -15.48
C GLN A 707 4.75 -3.63 -14.63
N PHE A 708 5.31 -3.08 -13.56
CA PHE A 708 6.05 -3.81 -12.56
C PHE A 708 5.33 -3.69 -11.23
N THR A 709 5.02 -4.83 -10.64
CA THR A 709 4.32 -4.91 -9.36
C THR A 709 5.24 -5.59 -8.37
N SER A 710 5.42 -4.98 -7.20
CA SER A 710 6.16 -5.55 -6.07
C SER A 710 5.35 -5.30 -4.81
N SER A 711 4.57 -6.29 -4.40
CA SER A 711 3.68 -6.18 -3.24
C SER A 711 4.12 -7.15 -2.15
N GLY A 712 4.24 -6.62 -0.93
CA GLY A 712 4.53 -7.34 0.29
C GLY A 712 5.93 -7.12 0.83
N PHE A 713 6.24 -5.96 1.41
CA PHE A 713 7.38 -5.87 2.32
C PHE A 713 7.25 -6.87 3.48
N LYS A 714 6.03 -7.25 3.84
CA LYS A 714 5.72 -8.36 4.76
C LYS A 714 4.45 -9.06 4.29
N ASN A 715 4.61 -9.91 3.27
CA ASN A 715 3.58 -10.32 2.32
C ASN A 715 2.51 -11.25 2.92
N VAL A 716 1.23 -11.00 2.64
CA VAL A 716 0.09 -11.83 3.06
C VAL A 716 -0.33 -12.78 1.92
N MET A 717 0.03 -14.06 1.98
CA MET A 717 -0.56 -15.07 1.08
C MET A 717 -2.01 -15.40 1.45
N PRO A 718 -3.00 -15.09 0.58
CA PRO A 718 -4.38 -15.50 0.80
C PRO A 718 -4.50 -17.02 0.90
N VAL A 719 -5.30 -17.51 1.84
CA VAL A 719 -5.43 -18.94 2.15
C VAL A 719 -5.93 -19.74 0.93
N TYR A 720 -6.77 -19.15 0.08
CA TYR A 720 -7.26 -19.79 -1.15
C TYR A 720 -6.15 -19.93 -2.22
N LEU A 721 -5.20 -19.00 -2.31
CA LEU A 721 -4.04 -19.12 -3.20
C LEU A 721 -3.06 -20.20 -2.70
N ARG A 722 -2.88 -20.36 -1.38
CA ARG A 722 -2.10 -21.50 -0.83
C ARG A 722 -2.74 -22.86 -1.13
N ALA A 723 -4.07 -22.92 -1.10
CA ALA A 723 -4.81 -24.11 -1.50
C ALA A 723 -4.70 -24.39 -3.01
N LEU A 724 -4.68 -23.34 -3.86
CA LEU A 724 -4.49 -23.47 -5.31
C LEU A 724 -3.05 -23.81 -5.70
N ASP A 725 -2.05 -23.23 -5.04
CA ASP A 725 -0.62 -23.48 -5.29
C ASP A 725 -0.22 -24.94 -5.02
N SER A 726 -0.84 -25.57 -4.01
CA SER A 726 -0.64 -26.98 -3.68
C SER A 726 -1.41 -27.97 -4.56
N SER A 727 -2.37 -27.53 -5.38
CA SER A 727 -3.30 -28.45 -6.07
C SER A 727 -3.57 -28.20 -7.55
N ALA A 728 -3.14 -27.08 -8.15
CA ALA A 728 -3.54 -26.73 -9.53
C ALA A 728 -2.36 -26.75 -10.53
N MET A 729 -1.92 -27.95 -10.94
CA MET A 729 -1.03 -28.11 -12.11
C MET A 729 -1.58 -27.41 -13.37
N LEU A 730 -2.92 -27.37 -13.54
CA LEU A 730 -3.58 -26.73 -14.69
C LEU A 730 -3.47 -25.20 -14.66
N LEU A 731 -3.60 -24.57 -13.48
CA LEU A 731 -3.41 -23.13 -13.35
C LEU A 731 -1.94 -22.77 -13.59
N GLN A 732 -1.00 -23.63 -13.15
CA GLN A 732 0.42 -23.48 -13.44
C GLN A 732 0.74 -23.63 -14.93
N GLU A 733 0.08 -24.53 -15.67
CA GLU A 733 0.22 -24.62 -17.13
C GLU A 733 -0.38 -23.40 -17.85
N LEU A 734 -1.55 -22.91 -17.42
CA LEU A 734 -2.18 -21.71 -17.99
C LEU A 734 -1.38 -20.44 -17.71
N LEU A 735 -0.82 -20.28 -16.50
CA LEU A 735 0.06 -19.15 -16.16
C LEU A 735 1.35 -19.20 -17.01
N ARG A 736 1.91 -20.39 -17.24
CA ARG A 736 3.11 -20.60 -18.08
C ARG A 736 2.86 -20.44 -19.57
N ALA A 737 1.62 -20.52 -20.04
CA ALA A 737 1.31 -20.60 -21.46
C ALA A 737 1.50 -19.28 -22.23
N ARG A 738 2.16 -18.25 -21.67
CA ARG A 738 2.30 -16.89 -22.25
C ARG A 738 0.98 -16.42 -22.88
N LEU A 739 -0.14 -16.73 -22.22
CA LEU A 739 -1.47 -16.40 -22.73
C LEU A 739 -1.68 -14.90 -22.54
N GLY A 740 -1.28 -14.13 -23.56
CA GLY A 740 -1.52 -12.71 -23.62
C GLY A 740 -3.00 -12.40 -23.82
N VAL A 741 -3.37 -11.18 -23.43
CA VAL A 741 -4.71 -10.64 -23.65
C VAL A 741 -4.66 -9.72 -24.85
N GLU A 742 -5.61 -9.84 -25.76
CA GLU A 742 -5.74 -9.00 -26.95
C GLU A 742 -7.13 -8.35 -27.00
N ARG A 743 -7.19 -7.04 -27.30
CA ARG A 743 -8.43 -6.26 -27.40
C ARG A 743 -8.48 -5.33 -28.60
N PHE A 744 -9.71 -5.17 -29.09
CA PHE A 744 -10.14 -4.16 -30.05
C PHE A 744 -11.04 -3.14 -29.37
N GLY A 745 -10.83 -1.85 -29.63
CA GLY A 745 -11.60 -0.77 -29.03
C GLY A 745 -12.16 0.24 -30.03
N TRP A 746 -13.36 0.73 -29.74
CA TRP A 746 -14.02 1.85 -30.43
C TRP A 746 -14.56 2.87 -29.43
N ASP A 747 -14.44 4.15 -29.76
CA ASP A 747 -14.91 5.24 -28.90
C ASP A 747 -16.43 5.20 -28.71
N ARG A 748 -17.15 4.80 -29.76
CA ARG A 748 -18.61 4.79 -29.77
C ARG A 748 -19.15 3.49 -30.36
N PRO A 749 -20.32 3.05 -29.88
CA PRO A 749 -21.04 1.96 -30.54
C PRO A 749 -21.41 2.33 -31.97
N ALA A 750 -21.41 1.32 -32.85
CA ALA A 750 -21.86 1.44 -34.22
C ALA A 750 -22.66 0.20 -34.63
N GLU A 751 -23.59 0.38 -35.57
CA GLU A 751 -24.29 -0.74 -36.19
C GLU A 751 -23.31 -1.60 -37.00
N ASP A 752 -23.59 -2.90 -37.04
CA ASP A 752 -22.83 -3.90 -37.80
C ASP A 752 -21.31 -3.92 -37.52
N LEU A 753 -20.89 -3.60 -36.28
CA LEU A 753 -19.49 -3.79 -35.84
C LEU A 753 -19.04 -5.26 -35.92
N VAL A 754 -19.99 -6.19 -35.74
CA VAL A 754 -19.78 -7.64 -35.83
C VAL A 754 -20.66 -8.17 -36.95
N LEU A 755 -20.05 -8.88 -37.90
CA LEU A 755 -20.70 -9.62 -38.97
C LEU A 755 -20.97 -11.04 -38.49
N LEU A 756 -22.22 -11.49 -38.64
CA LEU A 756 -22.67 -12.81 -38.24
C LEU A 756 -22.92 -13.69 -39.47
N PRO A 757 -22.79 -15.03 -39.33
CA PRO A 757 -23.13 -15.98 -40.40
C PRO A 757 -24.61 -15.85 -40.82
N GLU A 758 -24.91 -16.26 -42.06
CA GLU A 758 -26.27 -16.24 -42.58
C GLU A 758 -27.23 -17.04 -41.68
N GLY A 759 -28.39 -16.44 -41.37
CA GLY A 759 -29.39 -17.03 -40.47
C GLY A 759 -29.15 -16.79 -38.97
N ARG A 760 -28.04 -16.15 -38.58
CA ARG A 760 -27.80 -15.70 -37.20
C ARG A 760 -28.03 -14.19 -37.06
N SER A 761 -28.35 -13.78 -35.85
CA SER A 761 -28.62 -12.39 -35.46
C SER A 761 -27.84 -12.01 -34.21
N VAL A 762 -27.78 -10.72 -33.89
CA VAL A 762 -27.11 -10.22 -32.69
C VAL A 762 -27.63 -10.93 -31.42
N ASP A 763 -28.88 -11.37 -31.41
CA ASP A 763 -29.48 -12.09 -30.29
C ASP A 763 -28.86 -13.47 -29.99
N ASP A 764 -28.19 -14.07 -30.98
CA ASP A 764 -27.44 -15.31 -30.83
C ASP A 764 -26.07 -15.10 -30.15
N LEU A 765 -25.60 -13.84 -30.06
CA LEU A 765 -24.42 -13.50 -29.27
C LEU A 765 -24.72 -13.64 -27.77
N VAL A 766 -23.70 -14.13 -27.04
CA VAL A 766 -23.72 -14.15 -25.58
C VAL A 766 -24.08 -12.76 -25.06
N ALA A 767 -24.99 -12.68 -24.08
CA ALA A 767 -25.57 -11.43 -23.59
C ALA A 767 -24.52 -10.38 -23.18
N VAL A 768 -23.36 -10.82 -22.69
CA VAL A 768 -22.21 -9.97 -22.34
C VAL A 768 -21.66 -9.26 -23.56
N THR A 769 -21.43 -9.98 -24.65
CA THR A 769 -20.92 -9.44 -25.91
C THR A 769 -21.92 -8.46 -26.52
N ARG A 770 -23.23 -8.80 -26.51
CA ARG A 770 -24.28 -7.85 -26.90
C ARG A 770 -24.25 -6.56 -26.08
N SER A 771 -24.15 -6.69 -24.75
CA SER A 771 -24.10 -5.52 -23.87
C SER A 771 -22.86 -4.65 -24.15
N LYS A 772 -21.71 -5.26 -24.45
CA LYS A 772 -20.48 -4.54 -24.83
C LYS A 772 -20.64 -3.74 -26.12
N LEU A 773 -21.32 -4.29 -27.13
CA LEU A 773 -21.58 -3.60 -28.41
C LEU A 773 -22.44 -2.33 -28.26
N GLN A 774 -23.17 -2.19 -27.16
CA GLN A 774 -24.05 -1.05 -26.89
C GLN A 774 -23.44 -0.01 -25.94
N ARG A 775 -22.25 -0.29 -25.37
CA ARG A 775 -21.58 0.59 -24.40
C ARG A 775 -20.52 1.46 -25.08
N SER A 776 -20.14 2.55 -24.41
CA SER A 776 -18.98 3.36 -24.79
C SER A 776 -17.98 3.35 -23.62
N PRO A 777 -16.70 3.01 -23.87
CA PRO A 777 -16.16 2.49 -25.13
C PRO A 777 -16.66 1.06 -25.43
N VAL A 778 -16.67 0.67 -26.72
CA VAL A 778 -16.90 -0.73 -27.12
C VAL A 778 -15.56 -1.45 -27.06
N LEU A 779 -15.47 -2.51 -26.25
CA LEU A 779 -14.27 -3.36 -26.13
C LEU A 779 -14.58 -4.82 -26.47
N LEU A 780 -13.94 -5.35 -27.51
CA LEU A 780 -14.14 -6.72 -27.98
C LEU A 780 -12.84 -7.54 -27.89
N PRO A 781 -12.92 -8.83 -27.49
CA PRO A 781 -11.75 -9.70 -27.44
C PRO A 781 -11.32 -10.15 -28.84
N ALA A 782 -10.03 -10.49 -28.99
CA ALA A 782 -9.54 -11.12 -30.22
C ALA A 782 -9.74 -12.64 -30.27
N HIS A 783 -10.25 -13.25 -29.19
CA HIS A 783 -10.49 -14.69 -29.07
C HIS A 783 -11.83 -14.97 -28.37
N GLY A 784 -12.33 -16.20 -28.49
CA GLY A 784 -13.51 -16.68 -27.77
C GLY A 784 -14.83 -16.38 -28.48
N TRP A 785 -14.82 -16.24 -29.80
CA TRP A 785 -16.05 -16.12 -30.60
C TRP A 785 -16.75 -17.48 -30.72
N LEU A 786 -18.07 -17.46 -30.92
CA LEU A 786 -18.93 -18.66 -30.94
C LEU A 786 -18.41 -19.78 -31.84
N ASP A 787 -17.80 -19.41 -32.96
CA ASP A 787 -17.44 -20.33 -34.04
C ASP A 787 -15.92 -20.63 -34.08
N ASP A 788 -15.13 -20.12 -33.11
CA ASP A 788 -13.66 -20.26 -33.08
C ASP A 788 -13.18 -21.73 -33.05
N ASN A 789 -14.03 -22.65 -32.60
CA ASN A 789 -13.72 -24.08 -32.46
C ASN A 789 -14.41 -24.97 -33.53
N GLU A 790 -15.09 -24.40 -34.53
CA GLU A 790 -15.74 -25.20 -35.57
C GLU A 790 -14.72 -25.71 -36.61
N PRO A 791 -14.71 -27.03 -36.95
CA PRO A 791 -13.80 -27.57 -37.94
C PRO A 791 -13.95 -26.91 -39.32
N GLY A 792 -12.86 -26.35 -39.86
CA GLY A 792 -12.84 -25.67 -41.16
C GLY A 792 -13.26 -24.19 -41.14
N SER A 793 -13.43 -23.59 -39.95
CA SER A 793 -13.71 -22.16 -39.77
C SER A 793 -12.65 -21.26 -40.43
N ALA A 794 -11.38 -21.66 -40.41
CA ALA A 794 -10.29 -20.96 -41.07
C ALA A 794 -10.38 -20.96 -42.60
N GLU A 795 -11.09 -21.92 -43.21
CA GLU A 795 -11.21 -22.08 -44.67
C GLU A 795 -12.53 -21.47 -45.22
N ARG A 796 -13.49 -21.14 -44.36
CA ARG A 796 -14.80 -20.56 -44.72
C ARG A 796 -15.18 -19.37 -43.83
N PRO A 797 -14.53 -18.20 -44.01
CA PRO A 797 -14.74 -17.03 -43.15
C PRO A 797 -16.18 -16.51 -43.15
N GLU A 798 -16.91 -16.71 -44.24
CA GLU A 798 -18.32 -16.35 -44.41
C GLU A 798 -19.27 -17.09 -43.44
N LEU A 799 -18.84 -18.24 -42.91
CA LEU A 799 -19.59 -19.05 -41.94
C LEU A 799 -19.23 -18.76 -40.48
N THR A 800 -18.34 -17.79 -40.23
CA THR A 800 -17.86 -17.45 -38.88
C THR A 800 -18.28 -16.05 -38.45
N THR A 801 -18.53 -15.88 -37.16
CA THR A 801 -18.66 -14.57 -36.52
C THR A 801 -17.35 -13.80 -36.62
N ARG A 802 -17.36 -12.58 -37.16
CA ARG A 802 -16.15 -11.77 -37.37
C ARG A 802 -16.39 -10.27 -37.20
N LEU A 803 -15.32 -9.50 -37.02
CA LEU A 803 -15.38 -8.04 -37.03
C LEU A 803 -15.65 -7.53 -38.45
N ASN A 804 -16.35 -6.41 -38.56
CA ASN A 804 -16.62 -5.77 -39.85
C ASN A 804 -15.38 -4.97 -40.31
N PRO A 805 -14.71 -5.37 -41.41
CA PRO A 805 -13.51 -4.67 -41.88
C PRO A 805 -13.79 -3.25 -42.37
N ALA A 806 -15.05 -2.91 -42.68
CA ALA A 806 -15.44 -1.54 -43.01
C ALA A 806 -15.52 -0.61 -41.78
N LYS A 807 -15.39 -1.16 -40.58
CA LYS A 807 -15.44 -0.46 -39.29
C LYS A 807 -14.19 -0.81 -38.46
N PRO A 808 -12.99 -0.41 -38.91
CA PRO A 808 -11.76 -0.74 -38.21
C PRO A 808 -11.78 -0.18 -36.78
N PRO A 809 -11.08 -0.83 -35.83
CA PRO A 809 -10.96 -0.37 -34.46
C PRO A 809 -10.23 0.97 -34.38
N ASP A 810 -10.67 1.82 -33.45
CA ASP A 810 -10.01 3.10 -33.14
C ASP A 810 -8.67 2.85 -32.40
N TRP A 811 -8.57 1.75 -31.65
CA TRP A 811 -7.32 1.28 -31.05
C TRP A 811 -7.31 -0.24 -30.81
N ARG A 812 -6.11 -0.77 -30.61
CA ARG A 812 -5.83 -2.18 -30.33
C ARG A 812 -4.79 -2.26 -29.23
N TRP A 813 -4.90 -3.24 -28.36
CA TRP A 813 -3.83 -3.48 -27.40
C TRP A 813 -3.64 -4.96 -27.08
N GLN A 814 -2.43 -5.30 -26.68
CA GLN A 814 -2.04 -6.61 -26.20
C GLN A 814 -1.30 -6.48 -24.86
N VAL A 815 -1.59 -7.36 -23.91
CA VAL A 815 -0.82 -7.50 -22.65
C VAL A 815 -0.15 -8.87 -22.64
N GLU A 816 1.14 -8.90 -22.36
CA GLU A 816 1.92 -10.13 -22.18
C GLU A 816 2.59 -10.15 -20.80
N PRO A 817 2.60 -11.30 -20.09
CA PRO A 817 3.37 -11.44 -18.87
C PRO A 817 4.87 -11.50 -19.19
N LEU A 818 5.68 -10.87 -18.34
CA LEU A 818 7.13 -10.92 -18.42
C LEU A 818 7.66 -12.10 -17.63
N LEU A 819 8.70 -12.75 -18.16
CA LEU A 819 9.36 -13.88 -17.54
C LEU A 819 10.82 -13.53 -17.21
N ASP A 820 11.35 -14.16 -16.17
CA ASP A 820 12.78 -14.27 -15.92
C ASP A 820 13.34 -15.31 -16.88
N ASP A 821 13.93 -14.82 -17.97
CA ASP A 821 14.53 -15.63 -19.03
C ASP A 821 15.99 -16.01 -18.73
N ARG A 822 16.55 -15.65 -17.56
CA ARG A 822 17.92 -16.02 -17.20
C ARG A 822 18.07 -17.55 -17.12
N PRO A 823 19.19 -18.12 -17.61
CA PRO A 823 19.53 -19.52 -17.34
C PRO A 823 19.45 -19.84 -15.84
N ASP A 824 19.05 -21.06 -15.47
CA ASP A 824 18.92 -21.44 -14.05
C ASP A 824 20.26 -21.34 -13.29
N SER A 825 21.39 -21.46 -14.00
CA SER A 825 22.75 -21.23 -13.48
C SER A 825 23.00 -19.80 -13.00
N ASP A 826 22.30 -18.83 -13.56
CA ASP A 826 22.52 -17.40 -13.34
C ASP A 826 21.57 -16.85 -12.26
N ARG A 827 20.63 -17.68 -11.80
CA ARG A 827 19.70 -17.38 -10.70
C ARG A 827 20.31 -17.76 -9.34
N PRO A 828 19.91 -17.13 -8.22
CA PRO A 828 20.36 -17.53 -6.89
C PRO A 828 20.12 -19.01 -6.57
N THR A 829 21.08 -19.70 -5.93
CA THR A 829 20.97 -21.12 -5.53
C THR A 829 19.67 -21.48 -4.78
N PRO A 830 19.14 -20.65 -3.85
CA PRO A 830 17.93 -20.99 -3.10
C PRO A 830 16.68 -21.29 -3.96
N ILE A 831 16.60 -20.74 -5.17
CA ILE A 831 15.44 -20.85 -6.08
C ILE A 831 15.70 -21.71 -7.33
N ARG A 832 16.90 -22.28 -7.43
CA ARG A 832 17.23 -23.21 -8.52
C ARG A 832 16.44 -24.50 -8.37
N ALA A 833 16.12 -25.11 -9.50
CA ALA A 833 15.52 -26.43 -9.49
C ALA A 833 16.43 -27.44 -8.79
N ARG A 834 15.88 -28.30 -7.93
CA ARG A 834 16.62 -29.48 -7.45
C ARG A 834 17.00 -30.33 -8.66
N GLN A 835 18.29 -30.40 -8.97
CA GLN A 835 18.83 -31.22 -10.04
C GLN A 835 18.68 -32.70 -9.66
N ILE A 836 18.17 -33.50 -10.61
CA ILE A 836 18.14 -34.96 -10.53
C ILE A 836 18.72 -35.51 -11.84
N ASP A 837 19.29 -36.70 -11.82
CA ASP A 837 19.77 -37.37 -13.03
C ASP A 837 18.55 -37.90 -13.80
N ASP A 838 18.02 -37.08 -14.71
CA ASP A 838 16.82 -37.42 -15.49
C ASP A 838 17.03 -38.72 -16.29
N ALA A 839 18.24 -39.01 -16.78
CA ALA A 839 18.53 -40.23 -17.52
C ALA A 839 18.51 -41.48 -16.60
N ALA A 840 19.05 -41.37 -15.39
CA ALA A 840 18.96 -42.44 -14.40
C ALA A 840 17.51 -42.65 -13.92
N VAL A 841 16.75 -41.57 -13.73
CA VAL A 841 15.33 -41.63 -13.36
C VAL A 841 14.50 -42.29 -14.47
N GLU A 842 14.71 -41.90 -15.73
CA GLU A 842 14.05 -42.54 -16.88
C GLU A 842 14.38 -44.02 -16.97
N ALA A 843 15.65 -44.41 -16.76
CA ALA A 843 16.05 -45.81 -16.75
C ALA A 843 15.37 -46.60 -15.61
N GLN A 844 15.22 -45.99 -14.43
CA GLN A 844 14.58 -46.60 -13.25
C GLN A 844 13.05 -46.74 -13.39
N LEU A 845 12.39 -45.87 -14.17
CA LEU A 845 10.95 -45.95 -14.45
C LEU A 845 10.55 -47.19 -15.26
N GLY A 846 11.49 -47.79 -16.01
CA GLY A 846 11.32 -49.07 -16.70
C GLY A 846 11.80 -50.30 -15.90
N GLY A 847 12.23 -50.10 -14.66
CA GLY A 847 12.88 -51.10 -13.81
C GLY A 847 11.94 -51.94 -12.96
N ASP A 848 12.50 -52.57 -11.91
CA ASP A 848 11.70 -53.30 -10.92
C ASP A 848 10.89 -52.34 -10.01
N PRO A 849 9.91 -52.84 -9.21
CA PRO A 849 9.08 -51.97 -8.38
C PRO A 849 9.83 -51.08 -7.40
N ASP A 850 11.00 -51.51 -6.90
CA ASP A 850 11.81 -50.73 -5.96
C ASP A 850 12.54 -49.59 -6.69
N GLN A 851 13.04 -49.85 -7.91
CA GLN A 851 13.62 -48.84 -8.80
C GLN A 851 12.57 -47.80 -9.24
N VAL A 852 11.37 -48.25 -9.62
CA VAL A 852 10.26 -47.37 -9.96
C VAL A 852 9.86 -46.50 -8.76
N PHE A 853 9.79 -47.08 -7.56
CA PHE A 853 9.49 -46.33 -6.34
C PHE A 853 10.56 -45.28 -6.03
N ALA A 854 11.85 -45.62 -6.17
CA ALA A 854 12.95 -44.67 -5.99
C ALA A 854 12.92 -43.52 -7.01
N ALA A 855 12.60 -43.81 -8.28
CA ALA A 855 12.43 -42.80 -9.33
C ALA A 855 11.26 -41.85 -9.02
N LEU A 856 10.10 -42.40 -8.64
CA LEU A 856 8.94 -41.62 -8.23
C LEU A 856 9.23 -40.78 -6.99
N GLN A 857 9.97 -41.31 -6.02
CA GLN A 857 10.39 -40.57 -4.83
C GLN A 857 11.35 -39.41 -5.19
N ALA A 858 12.28 -39.61 -6.12
CA ALA A 858 13.17 -38.56 -6.60
C ALA A 858 12.41 -37.43 -7.33
N ILE A 859 11.45 -37.79 -8.20
CA ILE A 859 10.55 -36.84 -8.87
C ILE A 859 9.70 -36.08 -7.85
N ALA A 860 9.08 -36.80 -6.91
CA ALA A 860 8.26 -36.20 -5.85
C ALA A 860 9.10 -35.25 -4.98
N ALA A 861 10.32 -35.64 -4.61
CA ALA A 861 11.22 -34.79 -3.84
C ALA A 861 11.69 -33.55 -4.62
N ARG A 862 11.83 -33.63 -5.95
CA ARG A 862 12.07 -32.47 -6.82
C ARG A 862 10.85 -31.53 -6.85
N HIS A 863 9.63 -32.06 -6.95
CA HIS A 863 8.40 -31.26 -6.94
C HIS A 863 8.11 -30.64 -5.58
N GLN A 864 8.25 -31.40 -4.49
CA GLN A 864 8.13 -30.89 -3.12
C GLN A 864 9.14 -29.77 -2.87
N SER A 865 10.42 -29.99 -3.24
CA SER A 865 11.45 -28.95 -3.14
C SER A 865 11.15 -27.73 -4.01
N ALA A 866 10.45 -27.88 -5.13
CA ALA A 866 10.08 -26.76 -6.01
C ALA A 866 8.92 -25.93 -5.44
N LEU A 867 7.94 -26.58 -4.80
CA LEU A 867 6.84 -25.94 -4.06
C LEU A 867 7.39 -25.23 -2.82
N ASP A 868 8.25 -25.90 -2.05
CA ASP A 868 8.81 -25.36 -0.80
C ASP A 868 9.80 -24.21 -1.02
N ARG A 869 10.42 -24.09 -2.21
CA ARG A 869 11.50 -23.14 -2.51
C ARG A 869 11.25 -22.22 -3.71
N MET A 870 10.00 -22.04 -4.11
CA MET A 870 9.60 -21.02 -5.09
C MET A 870 10.17 -21.19 -6.52
N ARG A 871 10.24 -22.42 -7.05
CA ARG A 871 10.71 -22.65 -8.44
C ARG A 871 9.87 -21.93 -9.51
N ASN A 872 8.64 -21.56 -9.21
CA ASN A 872 7.73 -20.83 -10.11
C ASN A 872 8.00 -19.31 -10.21
N ALA A 873 8.97 -18.78 -9.46
CA ALA A 873 9.36 -17.36 -9.44
C ALA A 873 10.12 -16.90 -10.70
N ARG A 874 9.68 -17.35 -11.88
CA ARG A 874 10.08 -16.75 -13.17
C ARG A 874 9.05 -15.72 -13.64
N GLN A 875 7.79 -15.85 -13.23
CA GLN A 875 6.71 -14.96 -13.66
C GLN A 875 6.13 -14.15 -12.49
N MET A 876 5.97 -14.81 -11.34
CA MET A 876 5.24 -14.29 -10.20
C MET A 876 5.89 -14.75 -8.90
N MET A 877 5.97 -13.86 -7.91
CA MET A 877 6.54 -14.14 -6.61
C MET A 877 5.58 -13.74 -5.48
N PHE A 878 5.58 -14.53 -4.42
CA PHE A 878 4.54 -14.50 -3.38
C PHE A 878 5.11 -14.44 -1.96
N ARG A 879 6.42 -14.26 -1.82
CA ARG A 879 7.09 -14.00 -0.53
C ARG A 879 7.36 -12.53 -0.34
N SER A 880 7.74 -12.16 0.88
CA SER A 880 8.10 -10.80 1.20
C SER A 880 9.25 -10.29 0.35
N ASN A 881 9.07 -9.13 -0.25
CA ASN A 881 9.92 -8.64 -1.32
C ASN A 881 9.92 -7.12 -1.47
N PHE A 882 10.86 -6.65 -2.27
CA PHE A 882 10.86 -5.31 -2.84
C PHE A 882 11.38 -5.37 -4.28
N GLY A 883 10.97 -4.41 -5.09
CA GLY A 883 11.40 -4.26 -6.47
C GLY A 883 12.44 -3.15 -6.63
N ILE A 884 13.38 -3.35 -7.55
CA ILE A 884 14.26 -2.32 -8.09
C ILE A 884 13.95 -2.18 -9.58
N CYS A 885 13.47 -1.02 -9.98
CA CYS A 885 13.34 -0.63 -11.37
C CYS A 885 14.62 0.05 -11.83
N ARG A 886 15.21 -0.47 -12.91
CA ARG A 886 16.37 0.12 -13.59
C ARG A 886 16.20 0.09 -15.11
N PHE A 887 17.14 0.70 -15.82
CA PHE A 887 17.06 0.81 -17.27
C PHE A 887 18.36 0.38 -17.94
N THR A 888 18.26 0.03 -19.21
CA THR A 888 19.39 -0.16 -20.11
C THR A 888 19.10 0.50 -21.45
N THR A 889 20.07 1.25 -21.94
CA THR A 889 20.00 1.95 -23.23
C THR A 889 20.96 1.28 -24.22
N GLU A 890 20.44 0.84 -25.37
CA GLU A 890 21.22 0.19 -26.41
C GLU A 890 21.43 1.13 -27.62
N PRO A 891 22.69 1.49 -27.95
CA PRO A 891 22.99 2.37 -29.08
C PRO A 891 22.72 1.73 -30.45
N ASP A 892 22.97 0.42 -30.58
CA ASP A 892 22.93 -0.31 -31.85
C ASP A 892 21.50 -0.74 -32.26
N GLY A 893 20.51 -0.51 -31.39
CA GLY A 893 19.09 -0.81 -31.60
C GLY A 893 18.23 0.41 -31.95
N ALA A 894 18.84 1.53 -32.34
CA ALA A 894 18.11 2.78 -32.55
C ALA A 894 17.11 2.71 -33.73
N VAL A 895 15.83 2.94 -33.45
CA VAL A 895 14.78 3.09 -34.46
C VAL A 895 14.59 4.58 -34.75
N ASP A 896 14.65 4.99 -36.01
CA ASP A 896 14.56 6.40 -36.42
C ASP A 896 15.58 7.34 -35.72
N GLY A 897 16.73 6.82 -35.30
CA GLY A 897 17.75 7.59 -34.58
C GLY A 897 17.48 7.79 -33.08
N ILE A 898 16.49 7.07 -32.52
CA ILE A 898 16.16 7.07 -31.09
C ILE A 898 16.66 5.76 -30.47
N ASN A 899 17.52 5.84 -29.46
CA ASN A 899 18.07 4.67 -28.76
C ASN A 899 16.95 3.77 -28.20
N ALA A 900 17.15 2.46 -28.29
CA ALA A 900 16.28 1.48 -27.63
C ALA A 900 16.50 1.53 -26.11
N ILE A 901 15.42 1.58 -25.34
CA ILE A 901 15.46 1.55 -23.88
C ILE A 901 14.68 0.33 -23.41
N SER A 902 15.24 -0.43 -22.48
CA SER A 902 14.49 -1.43 -21.73
C SER A 902 14.42 -1.06 -20.26
N ALA A 903 13.25 -1.26 -19.68
CA ALA A 903 13.04 -1.20 -18.24
C ALA A 903 13.22 -2.62 -17.66
N ILE A 904 13.89 -2.72 -16.52
CA ILE A 904 14.23 -3.98 -15.88
C ILE A 904 13.70 -3.94 -14.46
N HIS A 905 12.92 -4.96 -14.13
CA HIS A 905 12.34 -5.20 -12.83
C HIS A 905 13.12 -6.31 -12.12
N GLU A 906 13.89 -5.92 -11.11
CA GLU A 906 14.62 -6.84 -10.26
C GLU A 906 13.88 -7.00 -8.93
N VAL A 907 13.45 -8.22 -8.62
CA VAL A 907 12.73 -8.51 -7.38
C VAL A 907 13.64 -9.25 -6.42
N TYR A 908 13.76 -8.70 -5.22
CA TYR A 908 14.58 -9.25 -4.13
C TYR A 908 13.64 -9.86 -3.09
N THR A 909 13.91 -11.09 -2.63
CA THR A 909 13.28 -11.69 -1.43
C THR A 909 14.29 -12.42 -0.54
N ARG A 910 14.11 -12.37 0.78
CA ARG A 910 15.10 -12.93 1.71
C ARG A 910 15.11 -14.46 1.56
N ALA A 911 16.24 -15.00 1.17
CA ALA A 911 16.51 -16.42 1.27
C ALA A 911 17.99 -16.71 1.55
N ASP A 912 18.22 -17.80 2.26
CA ASP A 912 19.55 -18.27 2.60
C ASP A 912 19.99 -19.36 1.63
N ASP A 913 21.27 -19.35 1.27
CA ASP A 913 21.87 -20.40 0.46
C ASP A 913 21.74 -21.76 1.16
N PRO A 914 21.23 -22.80 0.49
CA PRO A 914 20.96 -24.09 1.13
C PRO A 914 22.20 -24.78 1.72
N GLU A 915 23.39 -24.49 1.19
CA GLU A 915 24.65 -25.12 1.59
C GLU A 915 25.36 -24.30 2.67
N SER A 916 25.63 -23.03 2.40
CA SER A 916 26.35 -22.14 3.32
C SER A 916 25.49 -21.57 4.43
N ARG A 917 24.16 -21.59 4.29
CA ARG A 917 23.18 -20.97 5.21
C ARG A 917 23.36 -19.46 5.39
N LEU A 918 24.04 -18.81 4.44
CA LEU A 918 24.22 -17.36 4.41
C LEU A 918 23.15 -16.70 3.53
N PRO A 919 22.72 -15.47 3.86
CA PRO A 919 21.82 -14.69 3.00
C PRO A 919 22.40 -14.47 1.60
N VAL A 920 21.55 -14.52 0.57
CA VAL A 920 21.96 -14.24 -0.81
C VAL A 920 21.45 -12.87 -1.26
N LEU A 921 22.37 -11.93 -1.47
CA LEU A 921 22.09 -10.59 -1.96
C LEU A 921 22.14 -10.54 -3.49
N ALA A 922 21.09 -11.05 -4.14
CA ALA A 922 20.94 -11.04 -5.60
C ALA A 922 19.46 -11.04 -5.98
N PRO A 923 19.09 -10.58 -7.20
CA PRO A 923 17.70 -10.57 -7.63
C PRO A 923 17.20 -11.99 -7.93
N TYR A 924 16.07 -12.33 -7.33
CA TYR A 924 15.42 -13.64 -7.41
C TYR A 924 14.58 -13.78 -8.68
N MET A 925 13.99 -12.66 -9.12
CA MET A 925 13.28 -12.56 -10.39
C MET A 925 13.77 -11.31 -11.12
N VAL A 926 14.12 -11.47 -12.40
CA VAL A 926 14.52 -10.35 -13.28
C VAL A 926 13.66 -10.37 -14.52
N GLN A 927 12.82 -9.34 -14.70
CA GLN A 927 11.93 -9.21 -15.86
C GLN A 927 12.34 -8.00 -16.67
N THR A 928 12.41 -8.14 -18.00
CA THR A 928 12.85 -7.07 -18.90
C THR A 928 11.72 -6.70 -19.84
N ALA A 929 11.37 -5.41 -19.89
CA ALA A 929 10.34 -4.86 -20.77
C ALA A 929 10.96 -3.85 -21.75
N PRO A 930 10.81 -4.03 -23.06
CA PRO A 930 11.20 -3.01 -24.01
C PRO A 930 10.27 -1.79 -23.89
N LEU A 931 10.83 -0.59 -23.99
CA LEU A 931 10.09 0.67 -24.04
C LEU A 931 10.16 1.26 -25.46
N GLY A 932 9.08 1.94 -25.88
CA GLY A 932 8.89 2.39 -27.27
C GLY A 932 9.86 3.49 -27.74
N PRO A 933 9.84 3.83 -29.04
CA PRO A 933 9.17 3.08 -30.10
C PRO A 933 9.94 1.81 -30.43
N VAL A 934 9.22 0.70 -30.64
CA VAL A 934 9.76 -0.60 -31.09
C VAL A 934 9.13 -0.92 -32.43
N ASP A 935 9.92 -1.47 -33.37
CA ASP A 935 9.40 -2.03 -34.63
C ASP A 935 8.76 -3.40 -34.38
N ASP A 936 7.58 -3.38 -33.75
CA ASP A 936 6.84 -4.58 -33.35
C ASP A 936 5.41 -4.55 -33.94
N PRO A 937 5.19 -5.15 -35.12
CA PRO A 937 3.88 -5.12 -35.76
C PRO A 937 2.83 -5.84 -34.91
N PRO A 938 1.54 -5.45 -35.01
CA PRO A 938 0.47 -6.12 -34.29
C PRO A 938 0.42 -7.62 -34.64
N PRO A 939 0.16 -8.50 -33.65
CA PRO A 939 -0.06 -9.93 -33.88
C PRO A 939 -1.04 -10.21 -35.01
N GLU A 940 -0.88 -11.35 -35.69
CA GLU A 940 -1.64 -11.67 -36.90
C GLU A 940 -3.15 -11.51 -36.71
N ARG A 941 -3.72 -11.88 -35.57
CA ARG A 941 -5.16 -11.71 -35.29
C ARG A 941 -5.58 -10.25 -35.14
N LEU A 942 -4.80 -9.44 -34.43
CA LEU A 942 -5.00 -7.99 -34.32
C LEU A 942 -4.80 -7.25 -35.66
N ARG A 943 -4.14 -7.89 -36.63
CA ARG A 943 -3.92 -7.40 -37.99
C ARG A 943 -5.00 -7.87 -38.98
N VAL A 944 -5.23 -9.18 -39.08
CA VAL A 944 -6.12 -9.82 -40.08
C VAL A 944 -7.60 -9.59 -39.77
N ALA A 945 -8.00 -9.57 -38.49
CA ALA A 945 -9.40 -9.35 -38.13
C ALA A 945 -9.85 -7.88 -38.30
N ALA A 946 -8.92 -6.93 -38.50
CA ALA A 946 -9.18 -5.50 -38.42
C ALA A 946 -8.64 -4.66 -39.60
N ILE A 947 -7.54 -5.06 -40.24
CA ILE A 947 -6.79 -4.24 -41.22
C ILE A 947 -6.72 -4.92 -42.59
N GLU A 948 -6.61 -6.25 -42.65
CA GLU A 948 -6.51 -6.95 -43.93
C GLU A 948 -7.90 -7.42 -44.39
N PRO A 949 -8.37 -7.02 -45.58
CA PRO A 949 -9.65 -7.48 -46.08
C PRO A 949 -9.58 -8.99 -46.34
N LEU A 950 -10.38 -9.77 -45.59
CA LEU A 950 -10.67 -11.15 -45.98
C LEU A 950 -11.35 -11.12 -47.37
N PRO A 951 -10.90 -11.92 -48.34
CA PRO A 951 -11.52 -11.95 -49.66
C PRO A 951 -12.98 -12.36 -49.52
N VAL A 952 -13.90 -11.46 -49.89
CA VAL A 952 -15.32 -11.77 -50.00
C VAL A 952 -15.50 -12.64 -51.24
N PRO A 953 -15.98 -13.90 -51.13
CA PRO A 953 -16.29 -14.67 -52.32
C PRO A 953 -17.35 -13.94 -53.15
N PRO A 954 -17.23 -13.96 -54.50
CA PRO A 954 -18.18 -13.25 -55.36
C PRO A 954 -19.61 -13.74 -55.07
N PRO A 955 -20.63 -12.86 -55.16
CA PRO A 955 -22.02 -13.25 -54.95
C PRO A 955 -22.37 -14.41 -55.90
N GLN A 956 -22.86 -15.52 -55.34
CA GLN A 956 -23.40 -16.63 -56.13
C GLN A 956 -24.79 -16.30 -56.65
#